data_AF-A0A6N3DG56-F1
#
_entry.id   AF-A0A6N3DG56-F1
#
_cell.length_a   1.000
_cell.length_b   1.000
_cell.length_c   1.000
_cell.angle_alpha   90.00
_cell.angle_beta   90.00
_cell.angle_gamma   90.00
#
_symmetry.space_group_name_H-M   'P 1'
#
loop_
_entity.id
_entity.type
_entity.pdbx_description
1 polymer ?
#
loop_
_entity_poly.entity_id
_entity_poly.type
_entity_poly.pdbx_seq_one_letter_code
_entity_poly.pdbx_strand_id
1 'polypeptide(L)'
;MFGAAGYLLYTLGKAVVRYRLQSSLSIKYIVVTCIVSCTLGVISFVHVNHQINQYVGHTKFFLSQEGEYALLIDSPVDLKVIDGKEYRSFSAILLGLVPHKDTAKGVHIKADGHIRVTIQENSTHFHMGDSIIVYGTPKSLYLTEERGTIDKRNKAIRNEDMGAIFDGTYKVVDLYALKQYKIDSYIGYYQRCLHIIDSMRSTVEVLMEQYLSDTTKWLGISLVLGGHYGELGQDVLRQFGYTGIIHILSISGSHIALLFSIVYGLCRVCRIRKRYAMMGGIILSIFYCIVVGFSAPVVRSTIMGIWLALAYVKGRMYTAKQGLAVTAILFLLYDPLLILDVSFQLSFGATYGLLLFGMPLYRWITVLPPIVKAPLVLCISAQLLLIPFQLYYFHYLSLASIFAAIIITPLLDIAIVMLFGCTIISLLIPIGMVWNVIDWILTICLYVNAHLANSSICLWWIGTISATLGVLYYGCVGLLYINLVSLKLKFRTFTKGIVLMGIGIIAIAYSGILYRNETILHIIPMKQSNAFLIVKPYEKIAMVYIDTPDAIPMKASEIRVRNGLQSFGIPLKNAHVQRFQSTGKNTVLYKNDLTSVMVYNRQNGEKKLQLNDMRNTILITSQSYMMNQIVALHLNHPVLVSMPRGAMRDIDPDAEYVHLWGYQYIPDYRL
;
A
#
# COMPACT_ATOMS: atom_id res chain seq x y z
N MET A 1 9.77 -29.11 37.82
CA MET A 1 9.52 -28.33 36.59
C MET A 1 8.71 -29.06 35.50
N PHE A 2 8.51 -30.38 35.52
CA PHE A 2 7.72 -31.09 34.49
C PHE A 2 6.21 -31.28 34.79
N GLY A 3 5.76 -31.07 36.04
CA GLY A 3 4.33 -31.20 36.40
C GLY A 3 3.44 -30.01 36.03
N ALA A 4 4.00 -28.78 36.01
CA ALA A 4 3.23 -27.56 35.75
C ALA A 4 2.87 -27.40 34.26
N ALA A 5 3.76 -27.78 33.35
CA ALA A 5 3.51 -27.76 31.91
C ALA A 5 2.49 -28.83 31.48
N GLY A 6 2.55 -30.02 32.08
CA GLY A 6 1.56 -31.08 31.85
C GLY A 6 0.17 -30.69 32.38
N TYR A 7 0.08 -30.02 33.53
CA TYR A 7 -1.19 -29.53 34.07
C TYR A 7 -1.77 -28.37 33.25
N LEU A 8 -0.92 -27.49 32.69
CA LEU A 8 -1.33 -26.42 31.76
C LEU A 8 -1.82 -26.97 30.42
N LEU A 9 -1.16 -27.97 29.85
CA LEU A 9 -1.60 -28.68 28.63
C LEU A 9 -2.89 -29.47 28.86
N TYR A 10 -3.01 -30.13 30.02
CA TYR A 10 -4.22 -30.84 30.40
C TYR A 10 -5.39 -29.89 30.65
N THR A 11 -5.17 -28.73 31.29
CA THR A 11 -6.23 -27.72 31.49
C THR A 11 -6.58 -26.96 30.22
N LEU A 12 -5.63 -26.72 29.30
CA LEU A 12 -5.90 -26.21 27.95
C LEU A 12 -6.71 -27.20 27.12
N GLY A 13 -6.32 -28.48 27.10
CA GLY A 13 -7.07 -29.54 26.43
C GLY A 13 -8.48 -29.69 26.98
N LYS A 14 -8.63 -29.65 28.31
CA LYS A 14 -9.96 -29.71 28.97
C LYS A 14 -10.77 -28.44 28.77
N ALA A 15 -10.15 -27.26 28.67
CA ALA A 15 -10.83 -25.99 28.41
C ALA A 15 -11.33 -25.87 26.96
N VAL A 16 -10.56 -26.40 26.00
CA VAL A 16 -10.96 -26.52 24.59
C VAL A 16 -12.08 -27.55 24.43
N VAL A 17 -12.06 -28.64 25.21
CA VAL A 17 -13.08 -29.70 25.15
C VAL A 17 -14.36 -29.39 25.95
N ARG A 18 -14.32 -28.54 26.99
CA ARG A 18 -15.50 -28.19 27.82
C ARG A 18 -16.22 -26.89 27.44
N TYR A 19 -15.77 -26.15 26.42
CA TYR A 19 -16.56 -25.03 25.93
C TYR A 19 -17.67 -25.55 25.02
N ARG A 20 -18.92 -25.49 25.51
CA ARG A 20 -20.16 -25.79 24.78
C ARG A 20 -20.24 -25.00 23.47
N LEU A 21 -19.61 -25.52 22.41
CA LEU A 21 -20.17 -25.48 21.07
C LEU A 21 -20.97 -26.77 20.88
N GLN A 22 -22.11 -26.67 20.22
CA GLN A 22 -23.01 -27.79 19.93
C GLN A 22 -22.25 -29.05 19.45
N SER A 23 -22.73 -30.18 19.96
CA SER A 23 -22.19 -31.53 19.87
C SER A 23 -22.30 -32.18 18.48
N SER A 24 -21.73 -31.57 17.45
CA SER A 24 -21.46 -32.28 16.18
C SER A 24 -20.48 -31.55 15.24
N LEU A 25 -19.29 -31.17 15.71
CA LEU A 25 -18.17 -31.07 14.76
C LEU A 25 -17.72 -32.50 14.44
N SER A 26 -18.52 -33.20 13.63
CA SER A 26 -18.21 -34.55 13.15
C SER A 26 -16.83 -34.54 12.51
N ILE A 27 -15.99 -35.54 12.79
CA ILE A 27 -14.70 -35.75 12.12
C ILE A 27 -14.85 -35.62 10.59
N LYS A 28 -16.02 -35.99 10.05
CA LYS A 28 -16.39 -35.76 8.64
C LYS A 28 -16.26 -34.30 8.21
N TYR A 29 -16.72 -33.33 9.01
CA TYR A 29 -16.57 -31.90 8.68
C TYR A 29 -15.11 -31.45 8.69
N ILE A 30 -14.30 -31.94 9.62
CA ILE A 30 -12.86 -31.61 9.65
C ILE A 30 -12.18 -32.17 8.41
N VAL A 31 -12.42 -33.46 8.10
CA VAL A 31 -11.85 -34.12 6.92
C VAL A 31 -12.31 -33.43 5.63
N VAL A 32 -13.61 -33.15 5.49
CA VAL A 32 -14.15 -32.42 4.34
C VAL A 32 -13.53 -31.03 4.23
N THR A 33 -13.37 -30.30 5.34
CA THR A 33 -12.74 -28.98 5.33
C THR A 33 -11.27 -29.08 4.91
N CYS A 34 -10.51 -30.04 5.42
CA CYS A 34 -9.12 -30.27 5.00
C CYS A 34 -9.01 -30.61 3.51
N ILE A 35 -9.86 -31.52 3.00
CA ILE A 35 -9.87 -31.87 1.57
C ILE A 35 -10.20 -30.65 0.73
N VAL A 36 -11.26 -29.91 1.07
CA VAL A 36 -11.65 -28.69 0.35
C VAL A 36 -10.52 -27.66 0.39
N SER A 37 -9.90 -27.40 1.55
CA SER A 37 -8.77 -26.47 1.67
C SER A 37 -7.55 -26.91 0.85
N CYS A 38 -7.21 -28.21 0.83
CA CYS A 38 -6.12 -28.72 0.01
C CYS A 38 -6.42 -28.58 -1.48
N THR A 39 -7.63 -28.94 -1.93
CA THR A 39 -8.02 -28.81 -3.34
C THR A 39 -8.01 -27.35 -3.79
N LEU A 40 -8.54 -26.44 -2.97
CA LEU A 40 -8.46 -25.00 -3.23
C LEU A 40 -7.01 -24.52 -3.29
N GLY A 41 -6.15 -24.99 -2.37
CA GLY A 41 -4.73 -24.64 -2.37
C GLY A 41 -4.00 -25.08 -3.64
N VAL A 42 -4.30 -26.28 -4.16
CA VAL A 42 -3.72 -26.78 -5.42
C VAL A 42 -4.20 -25.96 -6.61
N ILE A 43 -5.52 -25.68 -6.70
CA ILE A 43 -6.09 -24.84 -7.77
C ILE A 43 -5.45 -23.45 -7.75
N SER A 44 -5.36 -22.83 -6.56
CA SER A 44 -4.70 -21.54 -6.39
C SER A 44 -3.24 -21.58 -6.82
N PHE A 45 -2.48 -22.62 -6.45
CA PHE A 45 -1.08 -22.75 -6.85
C PHE A 45 -0.91 -22.82 -8.37
N VAL A 46 -1.72 -23.64 -9.06
CA VAL A 46 -1.70 -23.75 -10.52
C VAL A 46 -2.06 -22.42 -11.17
N HIS A 47 -3.08 -21.73 -10.65
CA HIS A 47 -3.53 -20.44 -11.16
C HIS A 47 -2.45 -19.36 -11.00
N VAL A 48 -1.84 -19.22 -9.81
CA VAL A 48 -0.72 -18.29 -9.57
C VAL A 48 0.43 -18.57 -10.53
N ASN A 49 0.83 -19.83 -10.65
CA ASN A 49 1.97 -20.19 -11.50
C ASN A 49 1.71 -19.87 -12.97
N HIS A 50 0.48 -20.10 -13.45
CA HIS A 50 0.06 -19.72 -14.79
C HIS A 50 0.14 -18.20 -15.01
N GLN A 51 -0.42 -17.42 -14.07
CA GLN A 51 -0.43 -15.96 -14.14
C GLN A 51 0.99 -15.37 -14.12
N ILE A 52 1.87 -15.87 -13.25
CA ILE A 52 3.28 -15.45 -13.20
C ILE A 52 4.00 -15.79 -14.51
N ASN A 53 3.80 -17.00 -15.05
CA ASN A 53 4.46 -17.43 -16.29
C ASN A 53 4.00 -16.61 -17.49
N GLN A 54 2.70 -16.28 -17.58
CA GLN A 54 2.18 -15.37 -18.60
C GLN A 54 2.81 -13.99 -18.47
N TYR A 55 2.78 -13.41 -17.27
CA TYR A 55 3.36 -12.09 -17.02
C TYR A 55 4.84 -12.03 -17.42
N VAL A 56 5.66 -12.98 -16.96
CA VAL A 56 7.11 -13.03 -17.27
C VAL A 56 7.38 -13.34 -18.74
N GLY A 57 6.54 -14.15 -19.39
CA GLY A 57 6.66 -14.50 -20.80
C GLY A 57 6.36 -13.32 -21.73
N HIS A 58 5.25 -12.61 -21.47
CA HIS A 58 4.80 -11.47 -22.27
C HIS A 58 5.68 -10.23 -22.06
N THR A 59 6.00 -9.87 -20.81
CA THR A 59 6.80 -8.67 -20.50
C THR A 59 8.15 -8.64 -21.22
N LYS A 60 8.85 -9.77 -21.35
CA LYS A 60 10.17 -9.83 -22.00
C LYS A 60 10.18 -9.40 -23.47
N PHE A 61 9.08 -9.58 -24.20
CA PHE A 61 9.02 -9.20 -25.61
C PHE A 61 8.79 -7.69 -25.80
N PHE A 62 8.02 -7.07 -24.92
CA PHE A 62 7.61 -5.67 -25.04
C PHE A 62 8.64 -4.69 -24.51
N LEU A 63 9.40 -5.09 -23.48
CA LEU A 63 10.37 -4.24 -22.82
C LEU A 63 11.54 -3.89 -23.75
N SER A 64 11.89 -2.60 -23.82
CA SER A 64 12.99 -2.06 -24.63
C SER A 64 12.79 -2.09 -26.15
N GLN A 65 11.59 -2.43 -26.64
CA GLN A 65 11.24 -2.22 -28.04
C GLN A 65 10.88 -0.74 -28.26
N GLU A 66 11.42 -0.14 -29.31
CA GLU A 66 11.03 1.22 -29.71
C GLU A 66 9.92 1.10 -30.74
N GLY A 67 8.79 1.79 -30.54
CA GLY A 67 7.65 1.65 -31.44
C GLY A 67 6.43 2.50 -31.10
N GLU A 68 5.38 2.27 -31.88
CA GLU A 68 4.04 2.80 -31.64
C GLU A 68 3.26 1.83 -30.75
N TYR A 69 2.67 2.35 -29.69
CA TYR A 69 1.83 1.59 -28.77
C TYR A 69 0.41 2.14 -28.84
N ALA A 70 -0.53 1.30 -29.29
CA ALA A 70 -1.96 1.60 -29.29
C ALA A 70 -2.53 1.31 -27.90
N LEU A 71 -3.03 2.34 -27.23
CA LEU A 71 -3.46 2.29 -25.84
C LEU A 71 -4.89 2.81 -25.67
N LEU A 72 -5.62 2.24 -24.73
CA LEU A 72 -6.92 2.73 -24.25
C LEU A 72 -6.80 3.15 -22.79
N ILE A 73 -7.09 4.41 -22.47
CA ILE A 73 -6.99 4.93 -21.10
C ILE A 73 -8.13 4.35 -20.26
N ASP A 74 -7.80 3.53 -19.25
CA ASP A 74 -8.77 2.84 -18.40
C ASP A 74 -8.69 3.25 -16.92
N SER A 75 -7.84 4.23 -16.59
CA SER A 75 -7.74 4.80 -15.26
C SER A 75 -8.00 6.31 -15.27
N PRO A 76 -8.40 6.92 -14.15
CA PRO A 76 -8.36 8.37 -14.01
C PRO A 76 -6.94 8.89 -14.23
N VAL A 77 -6.85 10.12 -14.72
CA VAL A 77 -5.59 10.78 -15.10
C VAL A 77 -5.09 11.61 -13.92
N ASP A 78 -4.00 11.17 -13.29
CA ASP A 78 -3.41 11.87 -12.13
C ASP A 78 -2.47 12.98 -12.60
N LEU A 79 -2.56 14.17 -11.98
CA LEU A 79 -1.60 15.25 -12.18
C LEU A 79 -0.40 15.09 -11.23
N LYS A 80 0.80 15.11 -11.81
CA LYS A 80 2.08 15.01 -11.09
C LYS A 80 2.97 16.18 -11.44
N VAL A 81 3.29 16.99 -10.43
CA VAL A 81 4.28 18.06 -10.58
C VAL A 81 5.68 17.51 -10.27
N ILE A 82 6.47 17.31 -11.32
CA ILE A 82 7.85 16.84 -11.26
C ILE A 82 8.75 18.00 -11.70
N ASP A 83 9.65 18.44 -10.82
CA ASP A 83 10.62 19.51 -11.09
C ASP A 83 10.02 20.82 -11.66
N GLY A 84 8.83 21.19 -11.17
CA GLY A 84 8.12 22.41 -11.59
C GLY A 84 7.38 22.30 -12.93
N LYS A 85 7.43 21.13 -13.59
CA LYS A 85 6.63 20.81 -14.77
C LYS A 85 5.47 19.88 -14.40
N GLU A 86 4.33 20.08 -15.04
CA GLU A 86 3.14 19.26 -14.85
C GLU A 86 3.17 18.07 -15.81
N TYR A 87 2.97 16.88 -15.26
CA TYR A 87 2.88 15.63 -15.99
C TYR A 87 1.53 14.98 -15.70
N ARG A 88 0.89 14.42 -16.72
CA ARG A 88 -0.26 13.52 -16.58
C ARG A 88 0.22 12.10 -16.55
N SER A 89 -0.19 11.36 -15.53
CA SER A 89 0.18 9.96 -15.34
C SER A 89 -1.06 9.10 -15.24
N PHE A 90 -1.16 8.07 -16.08
CA PHE A 90 -2.31 7.18 -16.12
C PHE A 90 -1.88 5.77 -16.50
N SER A 91 -2.74 4.79 -16.18
CA SER A 91 -2.66 3.43 -16.69
C SER A 91 -3.50 3.33 -17.95
N ALA A 92 -3.02 2.57 -18.92
CA ALA A 92 -3.77 2.30 -20.13
C ALA A 92 -3.61 0.84 -20.54
N ILE A 93 -4.67 0.27 -21.11
CA ILE A 93 -4.68 -1.06 -21.69
C ILE A 93 -3.93 -1.00 -23.02
N LEU A 94 -2.93 -1.87 -23.17
CA LEU A 94 -2.27 -2.14 -24.43
C LEU A 94 -3.20 -2.93 -25.33
N LEU A 95 -3.47 -2.40 -26.52
CA LEU A 95 -4.31 -3.03 -27.55
C LEU A 95 -3.46 -3.65 -28.67
N GLY A 96 -2.27 -3.08 -28.90
CA GLY A 96 -1.35 -3.54 -29.92
C GLY A 96 -0.13 -2.64 -30.03
N LEU A 97 0.86 -3.09 -30.80
CA LEU A 97 2.08 -2.32 -31.04
C LEU A 97 2.61 -2.50 -32.46
N VAL A 98 3.36 -1.51 -32.92
CA VAL A 98 4.15 -1.55 -34.15
C VAL A 98 5.62 -1.26 -33.80
N PRO A 99 6.50 -2.28 -33.80
CA PRO A 99 7.89 -2.07 -33.44
C PRO A 99 8.63 -1.43 -34.62
N HIS A 100 9.53 -0.49 -34.31
CA HIS A 100 10.36 0.21 -35.28
C HIS A 100 11.76 -0.42 -35.42
N LYS A 101 12.22 -1.23 -34.45
CA LYS A 101 13.53 -1.91 -34.44
C LYS A 101 13.48 -3.43 -34.67
N ASP A 102 14.49 -3.91 -35.40
CA ASP A 102 15.15 -5.23 -35.51
C ASP A 102 14.40 -6.58 -35.49
N THR A 103 13.12 -6.71 -35.15
CA THR A 103 12.48 -8.06 -35.10
C THR A 103 11.18 -8.22 -35.90
N ALA A 104 10.41 -7.15 -36.14
CA ALA A 104 9.16 -7.19 -36.90
C ALA A 104 8.73 -5.80 -37.41
N LYS A 105 9.65 -5.08 -38.09
CA LYS A 105 9.43 -3.69 -38.50
C LYS A 105 8.13 -3.51 -39.28
N GLY A 106 7.22 -2.69 -38.78
CA GLY A 106 5.95 -2.35 -39.46
C GLY A 106 4.85 -3.41 -39.38
N VAL A 107 5.01 -4.46 -38.58
CA VAL A 107 3.95 -5.47 -38.34
C VAL A 107 3.10 -5.04 -37.15
N HIS A 108 1.78 -5.01 -37.33
CA HIS A 108 0.85 -4.84 -36.22
C HIS A 108 0.78 -6.13 -35.39
N ILE A 109 1.28 -6.07 -34.16
CA ILE A 109 1.27 -7.18 -33.22
C ILE A 109 0.17 -6.91 -32.19
N LYS A 110 -0.76 -7.85 -32.03
CA LYS A 110 -1.72 -7.81 -30.92
C LYS A 110 -0.96 -8.05 -29.62
N ALA A 111 -1.18 -7.18 -28.65
CA ALA A 111 -0.54 -7.24 -27.35
C ALA A 111 -1.58 -6.86 -26.31
N ASP A 112 -1.66 -7.64 -25.24
CA ASP A 112 -2.66 -7.49 -24.18
C ASP A 112 -1.92 -7.29 -22.85
N GLY A 113 -2.26 -6.25 -22.09
CA GLY A 113 -1.76 -5.96 -20.73
C GLY A 113 -1.86 -4.46 -20.42
N HIS A 114 -1.22 -3.97 -19.37
CA HIS A 114 -1.27 -2.56 -18.98
C HIS A 114 0.09 -1.87 -19.08
N ILE A 115 0.11 -0.63 -19.55
CA ILE A 115 1.30 0.23 -19.55
C ILE A 115 0.98 1.51 -18.79
N ARG A 116 1.89 1.92 -17.89
CA ARG A 116 1.80 3.21 -17.22
C ARG A 116 2.44 4.29 -18.07
N VAL A 117 1.68 5.30 -18.46
CA VAL A 117 2.17 6.38 -19.31
C VAL A 117 2.27 7.65 -18.48
N THR A 118 3.38 8.37 -18.60
CA THR A 118 3.57 9.71 -18.00
C THR A 118 4.01 10.68 -19.08
N ILE A 119 3.16 11.66 -19.40
CA ILE A 119 3.33 12.61 -20.50
C ILE A 119 3.34 14.03 -19.93
N GLN A 120 4.19 14.91 -20.48
CA GLN A 120 4.22 16.31 -20.09
C GLN A 120 2.96 17.05 -20.57
N GLU A 121 2.35 17.85 -19.69
CA GLU A 121 1.17 18.67 -19.98
C GLU A 121 1.52 19.73 -21.05
N ASN A 122 1.03 19.55 -22.29
CA ASN A 122 1.29 20.49 -23.38
C ASN A 122 0.03 21.19 -23.93
N SER A 123 -1.20 20.74 -23.58
CA SER A 123 -2.51 21.41 -23.81
C SER A 123 -3.72 20.46 -23.93
N THR A 124 -3.52 19.17 -24.19
CA THR A 124 -4.65 18.23 -24.38
C THR A 124 -5.12 17.61 -23.07
N HIS A 125 -6.40 17.78 -22.75
CA HIS A 125 -7.05 17.06 -21.67
C HIS A 125 -7.36 15.62 -22.09
N PHE A 126 -6.70 14.66 -21.44
CA PHE A 126 -7.01 13.23 -21.58
C PHE A 126 -8.17 12.86 -20.67
N HIS A 127 -9.09 12.06 -21.20
CA HIS A 127 -10.23 11.51 -20.48
C HIS A 127 -10.15 9.98 -20.46
N MET A 128 -10.76 9.38 -19.45
CA MET A 128 -10.89 7.92 -19.40
C MET A 128 -11.77 7.44 -20.56
N GLY A 129 -11.30 6.43 -21.29
CA GLY A 129 -11.87 5.97 -22.55
C GLY A 129 -11.19 6.56 -23.79
N ASP A 130 -10.31 7.56 -23.69
CA ASP A 130 -9.60 8.04 -24.87
C ASP A 130 -8.66 6.96 -25.42
N SER A 131 -8.65 6.87 -26.75
CA SER A 131 -7.76 6.00 -27.51
C SER A 131 -6.55 6.81 -27.96
N ILE A 132 -5.35 6.38 -27.58
CA ILE A 132 -4.12 7.10 -27.85
C ILE A 132 -3.07 6.19 -28.48
N ILE A 133 -2.26 6.74 -29.38
CA ILE A 133 -1.02 6.13 -29.85
C ILE A 133 0.13 6.85 -29.17
N VAL A 134 0.92 6.12 -28.40
CA VAL A 134 2.10 6.64 -27.71
C VAL A 134 3.34 6.08 -28.39
N TYR A 135 4.26 6.97 -28.74
CA TYR A 135 5.57 6.65 -29.27
C TYR A 135 6.58 6.69 -28.15
N GLY A 136 7.35 5.62 -28.00
CA GLY A 136 8.43 5.56 -27.03
C GLY A 136 8.96 4.15 -26.85
N THR A 137 9.79 3.99 -25.83
CA THR A 137 10.30 2.69 -25.38
C THR A 137 9.73 2.39 -24.00
N PRO A 138 8.83 1.41 -23.83
CA PRO A 138 8.37 0.99 -22.52
C PRO A 138 9.55 0.37 -21.79
N LYS A 139 9.80 0.97 -20.64
CA LYS A 139 10.74 0.50 -19.66
C LYS A 139 9.98 -0.33 -18.65
N SER A 140 10.70 -1.19 -17.93
CA SER A 140 10.02 -2.10 -17.02
C SER A 140 9.54 -1.34 -15.77
N LEU A 141 8.79 -1.99 -14.89
CA LEU A 141 8.35 -1.39 -13.63
C LEU A 141 9.26 -1.80 -12.47
N TYR A 142 10.04 -0.85 -11.94
CA TYR A 142 10.94 -1.14 -10.84
C TYR A 142 10.17 -1.48 -9.55
N LEU A 143 10.01 -2.78 -9.30
CA LEU A 143 9.28 -3.35 -8.18
C LEU A 143 10.30 -3.89 -7.17
N THR A 144 10.92 -3.00 -6.38
CA THR A 144 11.89 -3.42 -5.36
C THR A 144 11.21 -4.15 -4.21
N GLU A 145 11.73 -5.34 -3.87
CA GLU A 145 11.39 -6.07 -2.64
C GLU A 145 12.32 -5.60 -1.51
N GLU A 146 12.17 -4.35 -1.05
CA GLU A 146 12.91 -3.86 0.12
C GLU A 146 12.19 -4.31 1.41
N ARG A 147 12.95 -4.84 2.38
CA ARG A 147 12.39 -5.23 3.68
C ARG A 147 11.69 -4.03 4.35
N GLY A 148 10.42 -4.23 4.71
CA GLY A 148 9.59 -3.19 5.30
C GLY A 148 8.94 -2.25 4.29
N THR A 149 9.05 -2.50 2.98
CA THR A 149 8.23 -1.82 1.99
C THR A 149 7.06 -2.71 1.57
N ILE A 150 5.97 -2.08 1.13
CA ILE A 150 4.85 -2.81 0.52
C ILE A 150 5.38 -3.41 -0.78
N ASP A 151 5.36 -4.73 -0.87
CA ASP A 151 5.67 -5.45 -2.09
C ASP A 151 4.64 -5.08 -3.17
N LYS A 152 5.11 -4.33 -4.17
CA LYS A 152 4.27 -3.89 -5.30
C LYS A 152 4.24 -4.92 -6.42
N ARG A 153 5.13 -5.92 -6.40
CA ARG A 153 5.30 -6.88 -7.49
C ARG A 153 4.04 -7.70 -7.71
N ASN A 154 3.47 -8.23 -6.63
CA ASN A 154 2.22 -9.00 -6.71
C ASN A 154 1.07 -8.17 -7.29
N LYS A 155 1.03 -6.87 -6.98
CA LYS A 155 0.05 -5.95 -7.53
C LYS A 155 0.28 -5.69 -9.02
N ALA A 156 1.52 -5.51 -9.45
CA ALA A 156 1.86 -5.33 -10.86
C ALA A 156 1.53 -6.57 -11.70
N ILE A 157 1.85 -7.77 -11.20
CA ILE A 157 1.50 -9.05 -11.85
C ILE A 157 -0.02 -9.19 -11.99
N ARG A 158 -0.77 -8.88 -10.92
CA ARG A 158 -2.23 -8.96 -10.93
C ARG A 158 -2.88 -7.97 -11.90
N ASN A 159 -2.34 -6.75 -11.96
CA ASN A 159 -2.82 -5.72 -12.86
C ASN A 159 -2.29 -5.89 -14.29
N GLU A 160 -1.45 -6.91 -14.55
CA GLU A 160 -0.74 -7.08 -15.82
C GLU A 160 0.04 -5.82 -16.25
N ASP A 161 0.53 -5.06 -15.26
CA ASP A 161 1.31 -3.85 -15.49
C ASP A 161 2.66 -4.26 -16.09
N MET A 162 2.86 -4.08 -17.38
CA MET A 162 4.03 -4.59 -18.11
C MET A 162 5.23 -3.66 -18.09
N GLY A 163 4.99 -2.36 -18.00
CA GLY A 163 6.02 -1.35 -18.16
C GLY A 163 5.51 0.06 -17.94
N ALA A 164 6.43 1.02 -17.97
CA ALA A 164 6.16 2.45 -17.96
C ALA A 164 6.83 3.15 -19.15
N ILE A 165 6.12 4.12 -19.73
CA ILE A 165 6.65 5.07 -20.72
C ILE A 165 6.67 6.44 -20.07
N PHE A 166 7.83 7.08 -20.05
CA PHE A 166 8.01 8.45 -19.57
C PHE A 166 8.37 9.36 -20.75
N ASP A 167 7.66 10.48 -20.87
CA ASP A 167 7.87 11.52 -21.89
C ASP A 167 7.81 11.04 -23.34
N GLY A 168 6.82 10.20 -23.65
CA GLY A 168 6.54 9.75 -25.01
C GLY A 168 5.77 10.81 -25.82
N THR A 169 6.01 10.86 -27.13
CA THR A 169 5.14 11.66 -28.02
C THR A 169 3.82 10.91 -28.23
N TYR A 170 2.69 11.62 -28.33
CA TYR A 170 1.38 10.99 -28.41
C TYR A 170 0.51 11.60 -29.50
N LYS A 171 -0.44 10.79 -29.99
CA LYS A 171 -1.58 11.23 -30.80
C LYS A 171 -2.86 10.63 -30.22
N VAL A 172 -3.88 11.46 -30.07
CA VAL A 172 -5.25 10.98 -29.77
C VAL A 172 -5.87 10.51 -31.09
N VAL A 173 -6.46 9.32 -31.08
CA VAL A 173 -6.85 8.60 -32.31
C VAL A 173 -8.23 7.95 -32.14
N ASP A 174 -9.06 8.00 -33.17
CA ASP A 174 -10.36 7.34 -33.17
C ASP A 174 -10.24 5.80 -33.29
N LEU A 175 -11.26 5.08 -32.80
CA LEU A 175 -11.43 3.63 -32.97
C LEU A 175 -11.21 3.14 -34.41
N TYR A 176 -11.54 3.96 -35.41
CA TYR A 176 -11.38 3.57 -36.81
C TYR A 176 -9.91 3.39 -37.22
N ALA A 177 -9.03 4.27 -36.75
CA ALA A 177 -7.60 4.16 -37.00
C ALA A 177 -6.95 3.02 -36.19
N LEU A 178 -7.57 2.63 -35.08
CA LEU A 178 -7.17 1.48 -34.30
C LEU A 178 -7.58 0.12 -34.92
N LYS A 179 -8.49 0.07 -35.90
CA LYS A 179 -8.88 -1.19 -36.59
C LYS A 179 -7.70 -1.96 -37.20
N GLN A 180 -6.62 -1.26 -37.53
CA GLN A 180 -5.39 -1.83 -38.07
C GLN A 180 -4.73 -2.84 -37.12
N TYR A 181 -5.02 -2.76 -35.82
CA TYR A 181 -4.50 -3.63 -34.77
C TYR A 181 -5.33 -4.90 -34.50
N LYS A 182 -6.33 -5.22 -35.35
CA LYS A 182 -7.23 -6.39 -35.20
C LYS A 182 -7.89 -6.46 -33.81
N ILE A 183 -8.38 -5.30 -33.36
CA ILE A 183 -9.04 -5.13 -32.07
C ILE A 183 -10.36 -5.90 -32.01
N ASP A 184 -10.62 -6.51 -30.86
CA ASP A 184 -11.86 -7.23 -30.60
C ASP A 184 -13.07 -6.27 -30.48
N SER A 185 -14.22 -6.69 -31.00
CA SER A 185 -15.45 -5.86 -31.05
C SER A 185 -15.94 -5.36 -29.68
N TYR A 186 -15.57 -6.03 -28.58
CA TYR A 186 -16.00 -5.63 -27.23
C TYR A 186 -15.35 -4.31 -26.77
N ILE A 187 -14.20 -3.94 -27.33
CA ILE A 187 -13.43 -2.76 -26.90
C ILE A 187 -14.21 -1.47 -27.15
N GLY A 188 -15.00 -1.40 -28.22
CA GLY A 188 -15.86 -0.23 -28.48
C GLY A 188 -16.99 -0.06 -27.45
N TYR A 189 -17.55 -1.16 -26.91
CA TYR A 189 -18.53 -1.08 -25.83
C TYR A 189 -17.86 -0.67 -24.52
N TYR A 190 -16.68 -1.24 -24.24
CA TYR A 190 -15.89 -0.92 -23.06
C TYR A 190 -15.51 0.57 -23.04
N GLN A 191 -15.02 1.11 -24.16
CA GLN A 191 -14.71 2.54 -24.31
C GLN A 191 -15.92 3.45 -24.01
N ARG A 192 -17.11 3.12 -24.53
CA ARG A 192 -18.32 3.89 -24.22
C ARG A 192 -18.65 3.89 -22.73
N CYS A 193 -18.49 2.74 -22.07
CA CYS A 193 -18.67 2.66 -20.62
C CYS A 193 -17.66 3.54 -19.88
N LEU A 194 -16.40 3.55 -20.31
CA LEU A 194 -15.35 4.38 -19.72
C LEU A 194 -15.65 5.87 -19.87
N HIS A 195 -16.07 6.34 -21.05
CA HIS A 195 -16.47 7.74 -21.23
C HIS A 195 -17.68 8.14 -20.38
N ILE A 196 -18.65 7.24 -20.18
CA ILE A 196 -19.78 7.50 -19.27
C ILE A 196 -19.27 7.67 -17.83
N ILE A 197 -18.37 6.80 -17.38
CA ILE A 197 -17.76 6.89 -16.05
C ILE A 197 -16.99 8.19 -15.90
N ASP A 198 -16.17 8.55 -16.89
CA ASP A 198 -15.40 9.80 -16.92
C ASP A 198 -16.30 11.05 -16.87
N SER A 199 -17.35 11.07 -17.68
CA SER A 199 -18.34 12.15 -17.69
C SER A 199 -19.03 12.31 -16.33
N MET A 200 -19.33 11.21 -15.64
CA MET A 200 -19.88 11.25 -14.29
C MET A 200 -18.88 11.78 -13.26
N ARG A 201 -17.62 11.34 -13.35
CA ARG A 201 -16.53 11.79 -12.46
C ARG A 201 -16.25 13.28 -12.64
N SER A 202 -16.05 13.72 -13.88
CA SER A 202 -15.84 15.14 -14.23
C SER A 202 -17.00 16.03 -13.82
N THR A 203 -18.25 15.57 -13.95
CA THR A 203 -19.42 16.35 -13.45
C THR A 203 -19.34 16.57 -11.94
N VAL A 204 -18.96 15.53 -11.18
CA VAL A 204 -18.78 15.65 -9.73
C VAL A 204 -17.60 16.56 -9.41
N GLU A 205 -16.48 16.46 -10.12
CA GLU A 205 -15.31 17.33 -9.95
C GLU A 205 -15.65 18.81 -10.18
N VAL A 206 -16.31 19.13 -11.29
CA VAL A 206 -16.75 20.51 -11.61
C VAL A 206 -17.67 21.08 -10.53
N LEU A 207 -18.61 20.28 -10.01
CA LEU A 207 -19.47 20.72 -8.90
C LEU A 207 -18.66 21.00 -7.63
N MET A 208 -17.69 20.14 -7.30
CA MET A 208 -16.84 20.35 -6.11
C MET A 208 -15.96 21.58 -6.27
N GLU A 209 -15.37 21.80 -7.46
CA GLU A 209 -14.56 22.98 -7.76
C GLU A 209 -15.37 24.28 -7.72
N GLN A 210 -16.65 24.23 -8.13
CA GLN A 210 -17.52 25.41 -8.12
C GLN A 210 -17.92 25.83 -6.69
N TYR A 211 -18.11 24.86 -5.79
CA TYR A 211 -18.76 25.10 -4.50
C TYR A 211 -17.83 24.97 -3.27
N LEU A 212 -16.70 24.26 -3.35
CA LEU A 212 -15.75 24.10 -2.26
C LEU A 212 -14.54 25.02 -2.42
N SER A 213 -13.87 25.33 -1.31
CA SER A 213 -12.64 26.12 -1.34
C SER A 213 -11.46 25.32 -1.91
N ASP A 214 -10.42 26.01 -2.40
CA ASP A 214 -9.20 25.37 -2.93
C ASP A 214 -8.53 24.41 -1.92
N THR A 215 -8.72 24.64 -0.62
CA THR A 215 -8.15 23.81 0.43
C THR A 215 -8.91 22.50 0.67
N THR A 216 -10.22 22.47 0.40
CA THR A 216 -11.10 21.33 0.73
C THR A 216 -11.61 20.61 -0.52
N LYS A 217 -11.58 21.23 -1.70
CA LYS A 217 -12.13 20.65 -2.95
C LYS A 217 -11.57 19.26 -3.24
N TRP A 218 -10.26 19.10 -3.15
CA TRP A 218 -9.59 17.82 -3.39
C TRP A 218 -9.91 16.77 -2.32
N LEU A 219 -10.10 17.21 -1.07
CA LEU A 219 -10.58 16.34 0.00
C LEU A 219 -12.02 15.87 -0.30
N GLY A 220 -12.91 16.77 -0.70
CA GLY A 220 -14.28 16.45 -1.08
C GLY A 220 -14.35 15.47 -2.27
N ILE A 221 -13.57 15.74 -3.33
CA ILE A 221 -13.44 14.87 -4.51
C ILE A 221 -12.94 13.47 -4.08
N SER A 222 -11.90 13.41 -3.25
CA SER A 222 -11.34 12.13 -2.77
C SER A 222 -12.34 11.33 -1.94
N LEU A 223 -13.12 11.98 -1.07
CA LEU A 223 -14.14 11.33 -0.25
C LEU A 223 -15.32 10.78 -1.08
N VAL A 224 -15.63 11.38 -2.23
CA VAL A 224 -16.76 10.97 -3.08
C VAL A 224 -16.36 10.01 -4.19
N LEU A 225 -15.29 10.31 -4.93
CA LEU A 225 -14.86 9.56 -6.12
C LEU A 225 -13.66 8.65 -5.88
N GLY A 226 -12.89 8.90 -4.83
CA GLY A 226 -11.59 8.26 -4.59
C GLY A 226 -10.55 8.68 -5.63
N GLY A 227 -9.27 8.58 -5.25
CA GLY A 227 -8.17 9.06 -6.09
C GLY A 227 -7.84 10.52 -5.82
N HIS A 228 -7.20 11.21 -6.77
CA HIS A 228 -6.73 12.59 -6.65
C HIS A 228 -5.86 12.87 -5.41
N TYR A 229 -5.10 11.87 -4.99
CA TYR A 229 -4.22 11.99 -3.84
C TYR A 229 -3.07 12.98 -4.10
N GLY A 230 -2.63 13.10 -5.35
CA GLY A 230 -1.53 13.99 -5.74
C GLY A 230 -1.87 15.46 -5.46
N GLU A 231 -3.15 15.79 -5.61
CA GLU A 231 -3.72 17.13 -5.61
C GLU A 231 -4.03 17.64 -4.18
N LEU A 232 -4.26 16.73 -3.22
CA LEU A 232 -4.34 17.10 -1.78
C LEU A 232 -3.02 17.66 -1.22
N GLY A 233 -1.90 17.43 -1.91
CA GLY A 233 -0.58 17.76 -1.42
C GLY A 233 -0.01 16.72 -0.46
N GLN A 234 1.31 16.55 -0.50
CA GLN A 234 2.01 15.50 0.26
C GLN A 234 1.90 15.67 1.77
N ASP A 235 1.80 16.91 2.26
CA ASP A 235 1.70 17.18 3.70
C ASP A 235 0.34 16.76 4.27
N VAL A 236 -0.76 17.02 3.55
CA VAL A 236 -2.10 16.60 3.97
C VAL A 236 -2.19 15.09 3.98
N LEU A 237 -1.77 14.42 2.91
CA LEU A 237 -1.69 12.95 2.87
C LEU A 237 -0.89 12.37 4.03
N ARG A 238 0.25 13.00 4.35
CA ARG A 238 1.09 12.60 5.47
C ARG A 238 0.38 12.76 6.81
N GLN A 239 -0.34 13.86 7.02
CA GLN A 239 -1.12 14.08 8.25
C GLN A 239 -2.20 13.00 8.43
N PHE A 240 -2.97 12.69 7.39
CA PHE A 240 -3.93 11.58 7.41
C PHE A 240 -3.26 10.22 7.65
N GLY A 241 -2.06 10.00 7.12
CA GLY A 241 -1.26 8.80 7.39
C GLY A 241 -0.82 8.71 8.84
N TYR A 242 -0.47 9.83 9.46
CA TYR A 242 0.01 9.91 10.84
C TYR A 242 -1.09 9.75 11.87
N THR A 243 -2.27 10.30 11.60
CA THR A 243 -3.46 10.10 12.44
C THR A 243 -4.15 8.76 12.17
N GLY A 244 -3.65 7.94 11.23
CA GLY A 244 -4.16 6.60 10.95
C GLY A 244 -5.51 6.57 10.22
N ILE A 245 -6.01 7.72 9.77
CA ILE A 245 -7.29 7.86 9.06
C ILE A 245 -7.13 7.99 7.53
N ILE A 246 -5.92 7.83 6.97
CA ILE A 246 -5.68 7.84 5.51
C ILE A 246 -6.56 6.88 4.71
N HIS A 247 -7.00 5.79 5.34
CA HIS A 247 -7.90 4.82 4.75
C HIS A 247 -9.31 5.36 4.45
N ILE A 248 -9.67 6.56 4.94
CA ILE A 248 -10.94 7.21 4.60
C ILE A 248 -10.86 7.97 3.26
N LEU A 249 -9.66 8.40 2.85
CA LEU A 249 -9.43 9.08 1.57
C LEU A 249 -9.54 8.10 0.40
N SER A 250 -9.21 6.84 0.64
CA SER A 250 -9.53 5.75 -0.26
C SER A 250 -10.93 5.26 0.09
N ILE A 251 -11.83 5.21 -0.88
CA ILE A 251 -13.23 4.85 -0.62
C ILE A 251 -13.29 3.52 0.10
N SER A 252 -13.87 3.59 1.30
CA SER A 252 -13.86 2.50 2.26
C SER A 252 -15.20 1.76 2.26
N GLY A 253 -15.26 0.69 3.04
CA GLY A 253 -16.52 -0.02 3.25
C GLY A 253 -17.63 0.81 3.92
N SER A 254 -17.28 1.86 4.67
CA SER A 254 -18.28 2.75 5.28
C SER A 254 -19.00 3.60 4.25
N HIS A 255 -18.32 4.05 3.20
CA HIS A 255 -18.92 4.84 2.11
C HIS A 255 -20.05 4.06 1.43
N ILE A 256 -19.82 2.77 1.11
CA ILE A 256 -20.83 1.87 0.55
C ILE A 256 -22.00 1.67 1.52
N ALA A 257 -21.72 1.48 2.81
CA ALA A 257 -22.75 1.31 3.82
C ALA A 257 -23.61 2.58 4.05
N LEU A 258 -22.98 3.76 4.03
CA LEU A 258 -23.63 5.06 4.12
C LEU A 258 -24.51 5.30 2.90
N LEU A 259 -23.98 5.10 1.70
CA LEU A 259 -24.72 5.23 0.45
C LEU A 259 -25.96 4.31 0.41
N PHE A 260 -25.77 3.03 0.77
CA PHE A 260 -26.87 2.08 0.93
C PHE A 260 -27.92 2.58 1.93
N SER A 261 -27.47 3.11 3.07
CA SER A 261 -28.35 3.61 4.13
C SER A 261 -29.16 4.83 3.71
N ILE A 262 -28.57 5.75 2.93
CA ILE A 262 -29.25 6.92 2.37
C ILE A 262 -30.38 6.46 1.45
N VAL A 263 -30.10 5.60 0.47
CA VAL A 263 -31.12 5.11 -0.47
C VAL A 263 -32.21 4.34 0.26
N TYR A 264 -31.81 3.43 1.15
CA TYR A 264 -32.76 2.67 1.94
C TYR A 264 -33.65 3.62 2.75
N GLY A 265 -33.08 4.60 3.45
CA GLY A 265 -33.80 5.62 4.21
C GLY A 265 -34.80 6.41 3.36
N LEU A 266 -34.36 6.93 2.21
CA LEU A 266 -35.22 7.68 1.28
C LEU A 266 -36.39 6.83 0.78
N CYS A 267 -36.13 5.59 0.34
CA CYS A 267 -37.18 4.66 -0.06
C CYS A 267 -38.17 4.38 1.08
N ARG A 268 -37.69 4.29 2.33
CA ARG A 268 -38.55 4.09 3.50
C ARG A 268 -39.41 5.32 3.80
N VAL A 269 -38.88 6.54 3.65
CA VAL A 269 -39.64 7.79 3.76
C VAL A 269 -40.73 7.86 2.69
N CYS A 270 -40.42 7.47 1.45
CA CYS A 270 -41.38 7.34 0.35
C CYS A 270 -42.34 6.14 0.47
N ARG A 271 -42.37 5.46 1.64
CA ARG A 271 -43.22 4.29 1.94
C ARG A 271 -43.04 3.10 0.97
N ILE A 272 -41.91 3.01 0.28
CA ILE A 272 -41.57 1.89 -0.59
C ILE A 272 -41.37 0.62 0.25
N ARG A 273 -41.85 -0.53 -0.26
CA ARG A 273 -41.70 -1.83 0.41
C ARG A 273 -40.21 -2.13 0.65
N LYS A 274 -39.90 -2.66 1.84
CA LYS A 274 -38.53 -2.92 2.31
C LYS A 274 -37.68 -3.74 1.32
N ARG A 275 -38.30 -4.69 0.59
CA ARG A 275 -37.65 -5.47 -0.47
C ARG A 275 -37.09 -4.58 -1.59
N TYR A 276 -37.89 -3.67 -2.12
CA TYR A 276 -37.47 -2.78 -3.21
C TYR A 276 -36.47 -1.74 -2.74
N ALA A 277 -36.61 -1.25 -1.50
CA ALA A 277 -35.62 -0.36 -0.89
C ALA A 277 -34.22 -1.00 -0.81
N MET A 278 -34.13 -2.29 -0.42
CA MET A 278 -32.84 -3.00 -0.41
C MET A 278 -32.28 -3.23 -1.81
N MET A 279 -33.13 -3.57 -2.77
CA MET A 279 -32.70 -3.75 -4.17
C MET A 279 -32.15 -2.43 -4.74
N GLY A 280 -32.83 -1.31 -4.51
CA GLY A 280 -32.36 0.02 -4.91
C GLY A 280 -31.01 0.36 -4.28
N GLY A 281 -30.83 0.11 -2.98
CA GLY A 281 -29.56 0.33 -2.29
C GLY A 281 -28.39 -0.48 -2.88
N ILE A 282 -28.62 -1.75 -3.23
CA ILE A 282 -27.60 -2.59 -3.86
C ILE A 282 -27.30 -2.16 -5.28
N ILE A 283 -28.33 -1.85 -6.09
CA ILE A 283 -28.13 -1.40 -7.46
C ILE A 283 -27.26 -0.14 -7.44
N LEU A 284 -27.53 0.80 -6.53
CA LEU A 284 -26.70 1.99 -6.39
C LEU A 284 -25.28 1.66 -5.88
N SER A 285 -25.12 0.73 -4.95
CA SER A 285 -23.79 0.31 -4.48
C SER A 285 -22.95 -0.36 -5.57
N ILE A 286 -23.58 -1.16 -6.45
CA ILE A 286 -22.92 -1.76 -7.63
C ILE A 286 -22.51 -0.66 -8.60
N PHE A 287 -23.44 0.25 -8.91
CA PHE A 287 -23.17 1.38 -9.79
C PHE A 287 -22.01 2.25 -9.26
N TYR A 288 -22.05 2.61 -7.98
CA TYR A 288 -21.00 3.40 -7.34
C TYR A 288 -19.65 2.65 -7.31
N CYS A 289 -19.66 1.33 -7.10
CA CYS A 289 -18.46 0.50 -7.21
C CYS A 289 -17.82 0.56 -8.60
N ILE A 290 -18.61 0.71 -9.67
CA ILE A 290 -18.11 0.87 -11.04
C ILE A 290 -17.50 2.27 -11.23
N VAL A 291 -18.16 3.32 -10.76
CA VAL A 291 -17.70 4.73 -10.91
C VAL A 291 -16.39 5.02 -10.17
N VAL A 292 -16.23 4.43 -8.99
CA VAL A 292 -15.07 4.62 -8.11
C VAL A 292 -13.87 3.78 -8.51
N GLY A 293 -14.11 2.70 -9.25
CA GLY A 293 -13.11 1.68 -9.53
C GLY A 293 -13.14 0.55 -8.49
N PHE A 294 -12.86 -0.67 -8.96
CA PHE A 294 -13.02 -1.93 -8.23
C PHE A 294 -11.96 -2.19 -7.14
N SER A 295 -11.76 -1.23 -6.23
CA SER A 295 -10.83 -1.43 -5.11
C SER A 295 -11.33 -2.51 -4.14
N ALA A 296 -10.40 -3.28 -3.55
CA ALA A 296 -10.74 -4.43 -2.70
C ALA A 296 -11.71 -4.12 -1.54
N PRO A 297 -11.58 -2.99 -0.79
CA PRO A 297 -12.53 -2.64 0.27
C PRO A 297 -13.95 -2.38 -0.25
N VAL A 298 -14.07 -1.72 -1.40
CA VAL A 298 -15.35 -1.36 -2.04
C VAL A 298 -16.07 -2.61 -2.53
N VAL A 299 -15.38 -3.42 -3.35
CA VAL A 299 -15.94 -4.66 -3.92
C VAL A 299 -16.40 -5.61 -2.83
N ARG A 300 -15.61 -5.77 -1.77
CA ARG A 300 -15.98 -6.61 -0.61
C ARG A 300 -17.27 -6.10 0.05
N SER A 301 -17.36 -4.80 0.34
CA SER A 301 -18.56 -4.24 0.98
C SER A 301 -19.80 -4.39 0.09
N THR A 302 -19.67 -4.20 -1.22
CA THR A 302 -20.74 -4.40 -2.19
C THR A 302 -21.21 -5.86 -2.21
N ILE A 303 -20.29 -6.83 -2.26
CA ILE A 303 -20.62 -8.26 -2.23
C ILE A 303 -21.30 -8.66 -0.92
N MET A 304 -20.80 -8.19 0.23
CA MET A 304 -21.45 -8.42 1.53
C MET A 304 -22.85 -7.81 1.58
N GLY A 305 -23.06 -6.64 0.96
CA GLY A 305 -24.38 -6.03 0.78
C GLY A 305 -25.32 -6.88 -0.09
N ILE A 306 -24.82 -7.41 -1.21
CA ILE A 306 -25.56 -8.34 -2.08
C ILE A 306 -26.00 -9.58 -1.30
N TRP A 307 -25.09 -10.20 -0.53
CA TRP A 307 -25.40 -11.36 0.30
C TRP A 307 -26.47 -11.06 1.34
N LEU A 308 -26.40 -9.88 1.98
CA LEU A 308 -27.38 -9.44 2.96
C LEU A 308 -28.78 -9.34 2.34
N ALA A 309 -28.95 -8.72 1.16
CA ALA A 309 -30.28 -8.64 0.57
C ALA A 309 -30.75 -9.96 -0.03
N LEU A 310 -29.87 -10.78 -0.60
CA LEU A 310 -30.26 -12.12 -1.06
C LEU A 310 -30.78 -12.97 0.10
N ALA A 311 -30.11 -12.93 1.24
CA ALA A 311 -30.58 -13.59 2.45
C ALA A 311 -31.92 -13.03 2.91
N TYR A 312 -32.07 -11.70 2.91
CA TYR A 312 -33.32 -11.04 3.26
C TYR A 312 -34.50 -11.44 2.34
N VAL A 313 -34.30 -11.42 1.02
CA VAL A 313 -35.32 -11.80 0.03
C VAL A 313 -35.70 -13.27 0.16
N LYS A 314 -34.74 -14.14 0.46
CA LYS A 314 -34.97 -15.58 0.69
C LYS A 314 -35.47 -15.90 2.11
N GLY A 315 -35.67 -14.90 2.98
CA GLY A 315 -36.08 -15.11 4.37
C GLY A 315 -35.08 -15.90 5.22
N ARG A 316 -33.79 -15.90 4.85
CA ARG A 316 -32.73 -16.61 5.57
C ARG A 316 -32.01 -15.69 6.56
N MET A 317 -31.47 -16.28 7.62
CA MET A 317 -30.61 -15.55 8.56
C MET A 317 -29.24 -15.32 7.93
N TYR A 318 -28.86 -14.04 7.79
CA TYR A 318 -27.52 -13.62 7.39
C TYR A 318 -26.68 -13.36 8.63
N THR A 319 -25.46 -13.91 8.67
CA THR A 319 -24.46 -13.49 9.64
C THR A 319 -23.29 -12.84 8.91
N ALA A 320 -22.88 -11.66 9.36
CA ALA A 320 -21.79 -10.91 8.72
C ALA A 320 -20.46 -11.69 8.70
N LYS A 321 -20.25 -12.62 9.65
CA LYS A 321 -19.11 -13.55 9.66
C LYS A 321 -19.13 -14.50 8.46
N GLN A 322 -20.29 -15.10 8.16
CA GLN A 322 -20.45 -15.96 6.98
C GLN A 322 -20.30 -15.14 5.69
N GLY A 323 -20.88 -13.94 5.64
CA GLY A 323 -20.72 -13.03 4.51
C GLY A 323 -19.26 -12.69 4.22
N LEU A 324 -18.47 -12.37 5.25
CA LEU A 324 -17.05 -12.10 5.11
C LEU A 324 -16.27 -13.33 4.63
N ALA A 325 -16.54 -14.51 5.20
CA ALA A 325 -15.86 -15.75 4.82
C ALA A 325 -16.13 -16.14 3.36
N VAL A 326 -17.39 -16.10 2.93
CA VAL A 326 -17.77 -16.36 1.52
C VAL A 326 -17.13 -15.35 0.59
N THR A 327 -17.14 -14.06 0.97
CA THR A 327 -16.50 -13.01 0.16
C THR A 327 -14.99 -13.23 0.03
N ALA A 328 -14.31 -13.61 1.12
CA ALA A 328 -12.87 -13.90 1.08
C ALA A 328 -12.56 -15.10 0.18
N ILE A 329 -13.35 -16.18 0.25
CA ILE A 329 -13.19 -17.34 -0.62
C ILE A 329 -13.37 -16.96 -2.09
N LEU A 330 -14.39 -16.16 -2.42
CA LEU A 330 -14.62 -15.69 -3.79
C LEU A 330 -13.45 -14.85 -4.33
N PHE A 331 -12.88 -13.97 -3.49
CA PHE A 331 -11.71 -13.18 -3.87
C PHE A 331 -10.51 -14.08 -4.17
N LEU A 332 -10.21 -15.04 -3.29
CA LEU A 332 -9.05 -15.93 -3.44
C LEU A 332 -9.22 -16.98 -4.54
N LEU A 333 -10.46 -17.28 -4.92
CA LEU A 333 -10.78 -18.09 -6.11
C LEU A 333 -10.61 -17.30 -7.41
N TYR A 334 -10.94 -16.01 -7.40
CA TYR A 334 -10.75 -15.12 -8.54
C TYR A 334 -9.27 -14.81 -8.76
N ASP A 335 -8.59 -14.38 -7.70
CA ASP A 335 -7.16 -14.14 -7.71
C ASP A 335 -6.54 -14.48 -6.33
N PRO A 336 -5.80 -15.59 -6.23
CA PRO A 336 -5.10 -16.00 -5.02
C PRO A 336 -3.98 -15.05 -4.57
N LEU A 337 -3.38 -14.24 -5.45
CA LEU A 337 -2.35 -13.27 -5.09
C LEU A 337 -2.91 -12.13 -4.21
N LEU A 338 -4.23 -11.95 -4.15
CA LEU A 338 -4.89 -10.99 -3.27
C LEU A 338 -4.59 -11.23 -1.78
N ILE A 339 -4.22 -12.45 -1.37
CA ILE A 339 -3.84 -12.71 0.03
C ILE A 339 -2.57 -11.95 0.45
N LEU A 340 -1.69 -11.64 -0.51
CA LEU A 340 -0.46 -10.87 -0.30
C LEU A 340 -0.69 -9.36 -0.46
N ASP A 341 -1.85 -8.95 -0.94
CA ASP A 341 -2.20 -7.56 -1.13
C ASP A 341 -2.51 -6.88 0.20
N VAL A 342 -1.79 -5.79 0.49
CA VAL A 342 -1.92 -5.07 1.76
C VAL A 342 -3.33 -4.48 1.93
N SER A 343 -3.96 -4.00 0.86
CA SER A 343 -5.33 -3.46 0.93
C SER A 343 -6.35 -4.56 1.26
N PHE A 344 -6.16 -5.77 0.71
CA PHE A 344 -6.97 -6.94 1.09
C PHE A 344 -6.77 -7.32 2.56
N GLN A 345 -5.52 -7.50 3.00
CA GLN A 345 -5.18 -7.90 4.38
C GLN A 345 -5.72 -6.91 5.42
N LEU A 346 -5.50 -5.61 5.22
CA LEU A 346 -5.98 -4.58 6.14
C LEU A 346 -7.50 -4.50 6.14
N SER A 347 -8.15 -4.58 4.97
CA SER A 347 -9.61 -4.47 4.85
C SER A 347 -10.31 -5.66 5.51
N PHE A 348 -9.98 -6.89 5.11
CA PHE A 348 -10.57 -8.10 5.68
C PHE A 348 -10.19 -8.28 7.14
N GLY A 349 -8.94 -7.98 7.52
CA GLY A 349 -8.46 -8.01 8.89
C GLY A 349 -9.22 -7.05 9.80
N ALA A 350 -9.44 -5.79 9.37
CA ALA A 350 -10.20 -4.80 10.12
C ALA A 350 -11.64 -5.28 10.36
N THR A 351 -12.32 -5.74 9.31
CA THR A 351 -13.72 -6.18 9.40
C THR A 351 -13.84 -7.46 10.22
N TYR A 352 -12.89 -8.39 10.13
CA TYR A 352 -12.88 -9.57 10.99
C TYR A 352 -12.67 -9.19 12.46
N GLY A 353 -11.77 -8.25 12.74
CA GLY A 353 -11.53 -7.70 14.08
C GLY A 353 -12.79 -7.08 14.67
N LEU A 354 -13.49 -6.25 13.89
CA LEU A 354 -14.81 -5.69 14.25
C LEU A 354 -15.85 -6.77 14.58
N LEU A 355 -15.94 -7.82 13.76
CA LEU A 355 -16.91 -8.91 13.95
C LEU A 355 -16.59 -9.83 15.13
N LEU A 356 -15.32 -9.96 15.50
CA LEU A 356 -14.90 -10.74 16.67
C LEU A 356 -15.01 -9.93 17.96
N PHE A 357 -14.45 -8.73 17.99
CA PHE A 357 -14.24 -7.96 19.22
C PHE A 357 -15.28 -6.86 19.46
N GLY A 358 -16.02 -6.43 18.44
CA GLY A 358 -16.96 -5.30 18.56
C GLY A 358 -17.98 -5.48 19.70
N MET A 359 -18.77 -6.55 19.66
CA MET A 359 -19.77 -6.79 20.71
C MET A 359 -19.17 -7.16 22.07
N PRO A 360 -18.16 -8.07 22.16
CA PRO A 360 -17.55 -8.40 23.45
C PRO A 360 -16.90 -7.19 24.14
N LEU A 361 -16.14 -6.35 23.41
CA LEU A 361 -15.55 -5.13 23.96
C LEU A 361 -16.60 -4.10 24.32
N TYR A 362 -17.65 -3.93 23.50
CA TYR A 362 -18.75 -3.03 23.84
C TYR A 362 -19.44 -3.43 25.15
N ARG A 363 -19.61 -4.73 25.43
CA ARG A 363 -20.17 -5.19 26.71
C ARG A 363 -19.19 -5.02 27.88
N TRP A 364 -17.90 -5.18 27.62
CA TRP A 364 -16.86 -5.11 28.65
C TRP A 364 -16.58 -3.68 29.14
N ILE A 365 -16.64 -2.70 28.23
CA ILE A 365 -16.45 -1.28 28.55
C ILE A 365 -17.78 -0.68 29.02
N THR A 366 -17.98 -0.57 30.34
CA THR A 366 -19.26 -0.07 30.90
C THR A 366 -19.24 1.41 31.28
N VAL A 367 -18.07 2.05 31.32
CA VAL A 367 -17.88 3.37 31.96
C VAL A 367 -18.11 4.55 31.00
N LEU A 368 -18.00 4.33 29.69
CA LEU A 368 -18.04 5.42 28.70
C LEU A 368 -19.44 5.65 28.11
N PRO A 369 -19.80 6.91 27.77
CA PRO A 369 -21.06 7.23 27.10
C PRO A 369 -21.10 6.63 25.68
N PRO A 370 -22.28 6.29 25.13
CA PRO A 370 -22.40 5.62 23.82
C PRO A 370 -21.68 6.32 22.66
N ILE A 371 -21.71 7.67 22.64
CA ILE A 371 -21.08 8.51 21.62
C ILE A 371 -19.55 8.32 21.54
N VAL A 372 -18.88 8.14 22.68
CA VAL A 372 -17.42 7.92 22.73
C VAL A 372 -17.12 6.43 22.67
N LYS A 373 -17.94 5.62 23.33
CA LYS A 373 -17.77 4.18 23.46
C LYS A 373 -17.83 3.47 22.11
N ALA A 374 -18.78 3.80 21.25
CA ALA A 374 -18.93 3.10 19.98
C ALA A 374 -17.72 3.30 19.05
N PRO A 375 -17.27 4.53 18.72
CA PRO A 375 -16.08 4.73 17.89
C PRO A 375 -14.80 4.13 18.49
N LEU A 376 -14.63 4.26 19.82
CA LEU A 376 -13.49 3.70 20.53
C LEU A 376 -13.46 2.17 20.43
N VAL A 377 -14.60 1.51 20.64
CA VAL A 377 -14.71 0.05 20.53
C VAL A 377 -14.44 -0.41 19.10
N LEU A 378 -14.96 0.30 18.09
CA LEU A 378 -14.72 -0.03 16.67
C LEU A 378 -13.22 0.08 16.35
N CYS A 379 -12.59 1.18 16.75
CA CYS A 379 -11.16 1.44 16.52
C CYS A 379 -10.29 0.35 17.18
N ILE A 380 -10.48 0.07 18.47
CA ILE A 380 -9.73 -0.97 19.19
C ILE A 380 -9.97 -2.36 18.58
N SER A 381 -11.22 -2.68 18.22
CA SER A 381 -11.57 -3.98 17.65
C SER A 381 -10.86 -4.23 16.33
N ALA A 382 -10.76 -3.21 15.47
CA ALA A 382 -10.00 -3.30 14.23
C ALA A 382 -8.49 -3.42 14.53
N GLN A 383 -7.95 -2.54 15.38
CA GLN A 383 -6.51 -2.49 15.69
C GLN A 383 -5.97 -3.80 16.26
N LEU A 384 -6.72 -4.51 17.10
CA LEU A 384 -6.28 -5.78 17.70
C LEU A 384 -5.85 -6.83 16.67
N LEU A 385 -6.43 -6.85 15.48
CA LEU A 385 -5.97 -7.74 14.40
C LEU A 385 -4.97 -7.08 13.46
N LEU A 386 -5.02 -5.75 13.33
CA LEU A 386 -4.17 -5.01 12.39
C LEU A 386 -2.78 -4.70 12.93
N ILE A 387 -2.55 -4.66 14.24
CA ILE A 387 -1.25 -4.24 14.83
C ILE A 387 -0.05 -4.97 14.20
N PRO A 388 -0.04 -6.32 14.06
CA PRO A 388 1.10 -6.99 13.43
C PRO A 388 1.32 -6.59 11.97
N PHE A 389 0.24 -6.46 11.19
CA PHE A 389 0.32 -5.97 9.81
C PHE A 389 0.78 -4.51 9.74
N GLN A 390 0.30 -3.66 10.64
CA GLN A 390 0.69 -2.26 10.72
C GLN A 390 2.18 -2.11 11.03
N LEU A 391 2.68 -2.87 12.01
CA LEU A 391 4.10 -2.88 12.36
C LEU A 391 4.97 -3.52 11.27
N TYR A 392 4.47 -4.52 10.54
CA TYR A 392 5.22 -5.17 9.46
C TYR A 392 5.37 -4.27 8.21
N TYR A 393 4.30 -3.61 7.78
CA TYR A 393 4.30 -2.79 6.56
C TYR A 393 4.60 -1.31 6.77
N PHE A 394 4.15 -0.73 7.89
CA PHE A 394 4.22 0.71 8.14
C PHE A 394 5.15 1.09 9.29
N HIS A 395 5.62 0.16 10.12
CA HIS A 395 6.63 0.35 11.19
C HIS A 395 6.23 1.25 12.36
N TYR A 396 5.02 1.81 12.35
CA TYR A 396 4.52 2.67 13.40
C TYR A 396 3.09 2.31 13.80
N LEU A 397 2.74 2.64 15.04
CA LEU A 397 1.37 2.69 15.51
C LEU A 397 0.98 4.15 15.78
N SER A 398 -0.20 4.52 15.31
CA SER A 398 -0.75 5.86 15.56
C SER A 398 -1.65 5.83 16.78
N LEU A 399 -1.24 6.48 17.88
CA LEU A 399 -2.15 6.71 19.02
C LEU A 399 -3.19 7.78 18.70
N ALA A 400 -2.82 8.72 17.81
CA ALA A 400 -3.74 9.73 17.29
C ALA A 400 -4.97 9.10 16.61
N SER A 401 -4.86 7.89 16.06
CA SER A 401 -6.00 7.18 15.46
C SER A 401 -7.20 6.99 16.39
N ILE A 402 -6.99 6.87 17.70
CA ILE A 402 -8.10 6.76 18.66
C ILE A 402 -8.86 8.10 18.77
N PHE A 403 -8.12 9.20 18.87
CA PHE A 403 -8.71 10.55 18.90
C PHE A 403 -9.36 10.92 17.56
N ALA A 404 -8.70 10.60 16.45
CA ALA A 404 -9.22 10.79 15.11
C ALA A 404 -10.50 9.96 14.86
N ALA A 405 -10.59 8.75 15.41
CA ALA A 405 -11.79 7.92 15.34
C ALA A 405 -12.99 8.52 16.10
N ILE A 406 -12.75 9.25 17.21
CA ILE A 406 -13.82 9.83 18.03
C ILE A 406 -14.28 11.18 17.48
N ILE A 407 -13.37 12.01 16.98
CA ILE A 407 -13.66 13.39 16.58
C ILE A 407 -13.79 13.51 15.05
N ILE A 408 -12.74 13.13 14.32
CA ILE A 408 -12.62 13.42 12.89
C ILE A 408 -13.50 12.47 12.07
N THR A 409 -13.50 11.18 12.40
CA THR A 409 -14.22 10.16 11.61
C THR A 409 -15.73 10.40 11.55
N PRO A 410 -16.44 10.69 12.66
CA PRO A 410 -17.87 11.00 12.60
C PRO A 410 -18.19 12.28 11.82
N LEU A 411 -17.33 13.30 11.91
CA LEU A 411 -17.47 14.53 11.12
C LEU A 411 -17.31 14.25 9.63
N LEU A 412 -16.33 13.43 9.25
CA LEU A 412 -16.13 13.00 7.87
C LEU A 412 -17.28 12.11 7.38
N ASP A 413 -17.82 11.20 8.20
CA ASP A 413 -18.99 10.39 7.84
C ASP A 413 -20.23 11.28 7.57
N ILE A 414 -20.43 12.33 8.37
CA ILE A 414 -21.48 13.33 8.14
C ILE A 414 -21.21 14.09 6.84
N ALA A 415 -19.97 14.53 6.61
CA ALA A 415 -19.59 15.24 5.40
C ALA A 415 -19.81 14.36 4.15
N ILE A 416 -19.45 13.08 4.19
CA ILE A 416 -19.67 12.11 3.10
C ILE A 416 -21.16 11.99 2.77
N VAL A 417 -22.02 11.84 3.78
CA VAL A 417 -23.47 11.77 3.57
C VAL A 417 -24.01 13.06 2.95
N MET A 418 -23.56 14.22 3.44
CA MET A 418 -23.94 15.52 2.89
C MET A 418 -23.43 15.71 1.46
N LEU A 419 -22.19 15.31 1.14
CA LEU A 419 -21.61 15.36 -0.20
C LEU A 419 -22.40 14.50 -1.19
N PHE A 420 -22.74 13.25 -0.84
CA PHE A 420 -23.59 12.41 -1.69
C PHE A 420 -24.98 13.01 -1.91
N GLY A 421 -25.61 13.55 -0.86
CA GLY A 421 -26.91 14.20 -0.99
C GLY A 421 -26.85 15.45 -1.87
N CYS A 422 -25.88 16.33 -1.61
CA CYS A 422 -25.75 17.62 -2.30
C CYS A 422 -25.33 17.46 -3.75
N THR A 423 -24.47 16.49 -4.09
CA THR A 423 -24.11 16.20 -5.49
C THR A 423 -25.35 15.83 -6.29
N ILE A 424 -26.18 14.90 -5.79
CA ILE A 424 -27.42 14.49 -6.48
C ILE A 424 -28.40 15.67 -6.62
N ILE A 425 -28.58 16.46 -5.55
CA ILE A 425 -29.54 17.57 -5.58
C ILE A 425 -29.02 18.74 -6.45
N SER A 426 -27.71 19.00 -6.45
CA SER A 426 -27.10 20.09 -7.23
C SER A 426 -27.16 19.86 -8.73
N LEU A 427 -27.34 18.61 -9.18
CA LEU A 427 -27.67 18.31 -10.58
C LEU A 427 -29.05 18.83 -11.00
N LEU A 428 -29.96 19.05 -10.04
CA LEU A 428 -31.33 19.52 -10.29
C LEU A 428 -31.51 20.99 -9.93
N ILE A 429 -30.94 21.44 -8.81
CA ILE A 429 -31.12 22.79 -8.24
C ILE A 429 -29.80 23.24 -7.57
N PRO A 430 -29.27 24.44 -7.83
CA PRO A 430 -28.07 24.94 -7.14
C PRO A 430 -28.35 25.25 -5.66
N ILE A 431 -27.66 24.59 -4.73
CA ILE A 431 -27.84 24.77 -3.26
C ILE A 431 -26.54 25.22 -2.57
N GLY A 432 -26.08 26.43 -2.86
CA GLY A 432 -24.81 26.95 -2.33
C GLY A 432 -24.70 26.97 -0.79
N MET A 433 -25.80 27.19 -0.06
CA MET A 433 -25.76 27.29 1.41
C MET A 433 -25.32 25.98 2.09
N VAL A 434 -25.74 24.82 1.57
CA VAL A 434 -25.38 23.52 2.16
C VAL A 434 -23.93 23.18 1.83
N TRP A 435 -23.46 23.54 0.63
CA TRP A 435 -22.05 23.40 0.25
C TRP A 435 -21.11 24.17 1.18
N ASN A 436 -21.48 25.39 1.59
CA ASN A 436 -20.71 26.15 2.57
C ASN A 436 -20.61 25.40 3.92
N VAL A 437 -21.68 24.75 4.38
CA VAL A 437 -21.65 23.95 5.61
C VAL A 437 -20.70 22.76 5.46
N ILE A 438 -20.70 22.10 4.31
CA ILE A 438 -19.77 21.00 3.99
C ILE A 438 -18.33 21.51 4.01
N ASP A 439 -18.04 22.62 3.33
CA ASP A 439 -16.71 23.23 3.29
C ASP A 439 -16.18 23.57 4.69
N TRP A 440 -17.06 24.12 5.56
CA TRP A 440 -16.74 24.38 6.97
C TRP A 440 -16.39 23.10 7.74
N ILE A 441 -17.18 22.03 7.59
CA ILE A 441 -16.92 20.74 8.24
C ILE A 441 -15.58 20.16 7.77
N LEU A 442 -15.32 20.18 6.46
CA LEU A 442 -14.07 19.69 5.88
C LEU A 442 -12.86 20.51 6.36
N THR A 443 -12.99 21.83 6.44
CA THR A 443 -11.96 22.74 6.97
C THR A 443 -11.64 22.42 8.43
N ILE A 444 -12.67 22.23 9.27
CA ILE A 444 -12.49 21.82 10.66
C ILE A 444 -11.77 20.47 10.74
N CYS A 445 -12.15 19.50 9.89
CA CYS A 445 -11.49 18.21 9.85
C CYS A 445 -10.01 18.32 9.49
N LEU A 446 -9.65 19.12 8.47
CA LEU A 446 -8.27 19.37 8.07
C LEU A 446 -7.48 20.03 9.21
N TYR A 447 -8.04 21.06 9.85
CA TYR A 447 -7.38 21.78 10.94
C TYR A 447 -7.12 20.86 12.16
N VAL A 448 -8.14 20.13 12.60
CA VAL A 448 -8.03 19.20 13.74
C VAL A 448 -7.06 18.06 13.41
N ASN A 449 -7.10 17.54 12.18
CA ASN A 449 -6.18 16.50 11.73
C ASN A 449 -4.73 16.99 11.72
N ALA A 450 -4.47 18.19 11.19
CA ALA A 450 -3.14 18.78 11.18
C ALA A 450 -2.60 18.99 12.61
N HIS A 451 -3.42 19.50 13.52
CA HIS A 451 -3.03 19.71 14.91
C HIS A 451 -2.68 18.39 15.61
N LEU A 452 -3.50 17.35 15.39
CA LEU A 452 -3.27 16.03 15.97
C LEU A 452 -2.05 15.34 15.34
N ALA A 453 -1.84 15.47 14.03
CA ALA A 453 -0.68 14.94 13.32
C ALA A 453 0.64 15.54 13.79
N ASN A 454 0.65 16.83 14.14
CA ASN A 454 1.84 17.54 14.62
C ASN A 454 2.14 17.31 16.11
N SER A 455 1.26 16.62 16.84
CA SER A 455 1.47 16.32 18.26
C SER A 455 2.59 15.29 18.47
N SER A 456 3.39 15.48 19.53
CA SER A 456 4.53 14.59 19.86
C SER A 456 4.12 13.14 20.18
N ILE A 457 2.84 12.91 20.50
CA ILE A 457 2.30 11.61 20.92
C ILE A 457 1.72 10.84 19.71
N CYS A 458 1.62 11.48 18.54
CA CYS A 458 0.90 10.97 17.38
C CYS A 458 1.42 9.60 16.91
N LEU A 459 2.74 9.48 16.75
CA LEU A 459 3.39 8.31 16.19
C LEU A 459 4.27 7.63 17.23
N TRP A 460 3.96 6.37 17.51
CA TRP A 460 4.85 5.48 18.22
C TRP A 460 5.57 4.62 17.21
N TRP A 461 6.83 4.97 16.97
CA TRP A 461 7.67 4.23 16.07
C TRP A 461 8.22 3.00 16.80
N ILE A 462 7.83 1.82 16.33
CA ILE A 462 8.13 0.53 16.99
C ILE A 462 8.98 -0.37 16.11
N GLY A 463 8.95 -0.18 14.78
CA GLY A 463 9.69 -0.95 13.79
C GLY A 463 9.03 -2.26 13.39
N THR A 464 9.73 -3.00 12.53
CA THR A 464 9.23 -4.27 11.98
C THR A 464 9.10 -5.33 13.08
N ILE A 465 7.89 -5.85 13.25
CA ILE A 465 7.69 -7.04 14.08
C ILE A 465 8.17 -8.30 13.33
N SER A 466 8.87 -9.19 14.02
CA SER A 466 9.22 -10.50 13.44
C SER A 466 7.98 -11.38 13.28
N ALA A 467 7.98 -12.30 12.32
CA ALA A 467 6.88 -13.24 12.13
C ALA A 467 6.58 -14.05 13.39
N THR A 468 7.61 -14.44 14.15
CA THR A 468 7.47 -15.19 15.41
C THR A 468 6.74 -14.39 16.49
N LEU A 469 7.12 -13.11 16.68
CA LEU A 469 6.45 -12.22 17.63
C LEU A 469 5.02 -11.92 17.19
N GLY A 470 4.77 -11.80 15.88
CA GLY A 470 3.42 -11.67 15.33
C GLY A 470 2.52 -12.87 15.65
N VAL A 471 3.02 -14.09 15.50
CA VAL A 471 2.27 -15.31 15.85
C VAL A 471 1.97 -15.37 17.35
N LEU A 472 2.94 -15.07 18.20
CA LEU A 472 2.73 -15.00 19.65
C LEU A 472 1.68 -13.95 20.02
N TYR A 473 1.72 -12.77 19.37
CA TYR A 473 0.73 -11.73 19.56
C TYR A 473 -0.68 -12.21 19.19
N TYR A 474 -0.85 -12.89 18.05
CA TYR A 474 -2.14 -13.47 17.68
C TYR A 474 -2.61 -14.55 18.65
N GLY A 475 -1.69 -15.32 19.24
CA GLY A 475 -2.00 -16.23 20.35
C GLY A 475 -2.61 -15.50 21.55
N CYS A 476 -2.02 -14.38 21.96
CA CYS A 476 -2.57 -13.51 23.02
C CYS A 476 -3.94 -12.94 22.64
N VAL A 477 -4.11 -12.47 21.41
CA VAL A 477 -5.40 -11.95 20.91
C VAL A 477 -6.49 -13.05 20.90
N GLY A 478 -6.13 -14.28 20.54
CA GLY A 478 -7.02 -15.44 20.61
C GLY A 478 -7.46 -15.77 22.04
N LEU A 479 -6.51 -15.77 22.99
CA LEU A 479 -6.82 -15.95 24.42
C LEU A 479 -7.69 -14.82 24.96
N LEU A 480 -7.45 -13.58 24.54
CA LEU A 480 -8.26 -12.42 24.87
C LEU A 480 -9.70 -12.60 24.40
N TYR A 481 -9.89 -13.01 23.15
CA TYR A 481 -11.22 -13.29 22.58
C TYR A 481 -11.97 -14.35 23.39
N ILE A 482 -11.32 -15.49 23.68
CA ILE A 482 -11.91 -16.57 24.47
C ILE A 482 -12.35 -16.06 25.84
N ASN A 483 -11.51 -15.23 26.50
CA ASN A 483 -11.85 -14.66 27.81
C ASN A 483 -13.04 -13.70 27.74
N LEU A 484 -13.07 -12.80 26.75
CA LEU A 484 -14.14 -11.82 26.57
C LEU A 484 -15.48 -12.47 26.26
N VAL A 485 -15.50 -13.50 25.40
CA VAL A 485 -16.72 -14.25 25.07
C VAL A 485 -17.19 -15.12 26.23
N SER A 486 -16.26 -15.59 27.07
CA SER A 486 -16.57 -16.47 28.20
C SER A 486 -17.41 -15.81 29.30
N LEU A 487 -17.49 -14.47 29.34
CA LEU A 487 -18.30 -13.66 30.27
C LEU A 487 -18.16 -14.00 31.77
N LYS A 488 -17.20 -14.83 32.17
CA LYS A 488 -16.89 -15.09 33.59
C LYS A 488 -16.07 -13.92 34.14
N LEU A 489 -16.79 -12.88 34.56
CA LEU A 489 -16.30 -11.63 35.17
C LEU A 489 -15.31 -11.81 36.34
N LYS A 490 -15.19 -13.02 36.91
CA LYS A 490 -14.20 -13.38 37.93
C LYS A 490 -12.74 -13.37 37.43
N PHE A 491 -12.49 -13.36 36.12
CA PHE A 491 -11.14 -13.42 35.53
C PHE A 491 -10.60 -12.07 35.01
N ARG A 492 -11.07 -10.92 35.52
CA ARG A 492 -10.54 -9.59 35.16
C ARG A 492 -9.02 -9.48 35.28
N THR A 493 -8.42 -10.19 36.24
CA THR A 493 -6.96 -10.26 36.44
C THR A 493 -6.25 -11.01 35.30
N PHE A 494 -6.89 -12.05 34.75
CA PHE A 494 -6.37 -12.83 33.62
C PHE A 494 -6.45 -12.04 32.30
N THR A 495 -7.53 -11.26 32.10
CA THR A 495 -7.64 -10.34 30.95
C THR A 495 -6.55 -9.28 30.99
N LYS A 496 -6.29 -8.68 32.17
CA LYS A 496 -5.16 -7.76 32.38
C LYS A 496 -3.82 -8.44 32.06
N GLY A 497 -3.62 -9.69 32.49
CA GLY A 497 -2.43 -10.48 32.18
C GLY A 497 -2.20 -10.73 30.69
N ILE A 498 -3.25 -11.08 29.93
CA ILE A 498 -3.15 -11.26 28.47
C ILE A 498 -2.84 -9.94 27.76
N VAL A 499 -3.50 -8.86 28.17
CA VAL A 499 -3.23 -7.52 27.60
C VAL A 499 -1.79 -7.10 27.91
N LEU A 500 -1.33 -7.30 29.15
CA LEU A 500 0.06 -7.05 29.55
C LEU A 500 1.06 -7.90 28.77
N MET A 501 0.72 -9.16 28.48
CA MET A 501 1.56 -10.04 27.66
C MET A 501 1.62 -9.57 26.20
N GLY A 502 0.50 -9.13 25.63
CA GLY A 502 0.46 -8.51 24.30
C GLY A 502 1.30 -7.22 24.24
N ILE A 503 1.17 -6.35 25.25
CA ILE A 503 2.01 -5.16 25.41
C ILE A 503 3.48 -5.55 25.58
N GLY A 504 3.77 -6.61 26.34
CA GLY A 504 5.10 -7.15 26.54
C GLY A 504 5.74 -7.64 25.23
N ILE A 505 4.99 -8.29 24.36
CA ILE A 505 5.48 -8.73 23.03
C ILE A 505 5.84 -7.51 22.16
N ILE A 506 5.02 -6.46 22.19
CA ILE A 506 5.30 -5.20 21.49
C ILE A 506 6.53 -4.51 22.10
N ALA A 507 6.65 -4.50 23.42
CA ALA A 507 7.80 -3.94 24.13
C ALA A 507 9.09 -4.72 23.83
N ILE A 508 9.03 -6.04 23.72
CA ILE A 508 10.16 -6.89 23.32
C ILE A 508 10.57 -6.56 21.87
N ALA A 509 9.61 -6.45 20.95
CA ALA A 509 9.87 -6.04 19.56
C ALA A 509 10.58 -4.67 19.52
N TYR A 510 10.08 -3.71 20.30
CA TYR A 510 10.68 -2.38 20.44
C TYR A 510 12.10 -2.42 21.02
N SER A 511 12.30 -3.21 22.09
CA SER A 511 13.62 -3.36 22.72
C SER A 511 14.65 -4.01 21.80
N GLY A 512 14.24 -4.94 20.94
CA GLY A 512 15.11 -5.59 19.96
C GLY A 512 15.68 -4.63 18.92
N ILE A 513 15.05 -3.47 18.71
CA ILE A 513 15.59 -2.40 17.84
C ILE A 513 16.51 -1.47 18.64
N LEU A 514 16.14 -1.13 19.87
CA LEU A 514 16.96 -0.27 20.74
C LEU A 514 18.30 -0.93 21.12
N TYR A 515 18.32 -2.25 21.32
CA TYR A 515 19.51 -2.98 21.76
C TYR A 515 20.41 -3.47 20.61
N ARG A 516 20.09 -3.13 19.35
CA ARG A 516 21.05 -3.35 18.25
C ARG A 516 22.18 -2.34 18.37
N ASN A 517 23.29 -2.79 18.95
CA ASN A 517 24.53 -2.03 19.06
C ASN A 517 25.34 -2.02 17.75
N GLU A 518 24.85 -2.72 16.72
CA GLU A 518 25.48 -2.79 15.40
C GLU A 518 25.20 -1.51 14.60
N THR A 519 26.24 -0.92 14.03
CA THR A 519 26.09 0.14 13.02
C THR A 519 25.71 -0.54 11.71
N ILE A 520 24.53 -0.21 11.19
CA ILE A 520 24.00 -0.83 9.97
C ILE A 520 24.29 0.10 8.80
N LEU A 521 25.03 -0.41 7.82
CA LEU A 521 25.21 0.25 6.51
C LEU A 521 24.14 -0.29 5.56
N HIS A 522 23.22 0.57 5.14
CA HIS A 522 22.18 0.25 4.17
C HIS A 522 22.40 1.05 2.88
N ILE A 523 22.58 0.35 1.76
CA ILE A 523 22.78 0.97 0.45
C ILE A 523 21.41 1.17 -0.19
N ILE A 524 21.10 2.40 -0.57
CA ILE A 524 19.85 2.73 -1.24
C ILE A 524 20.15 2.90 -2.73
N PRO A 525 19.59 2.04 -3.60
CA PRO A 525 19.80 2.18 -5.04
C PRO A 525 19.06 3.41 -5.57
N MET A 526 19.79 4.36 -6.20
CA MET A 526 19.21 5.57 -6.79
C MET A 526 19.79 5.88 -8.17
N LYS A 527 18.89 6.20 -9.10
CA LYS A 527 19.09 6.43 -10.54
C LYS A 527 20.20 7.42 -10.93
N GLN A 528 20.53 8.43 -10.12
CA GLN A 528 21.58 9.44 -10.43
C GLN A 528 22.57 9.68 -9.29
N SER A 529 22.46 8.95 -8.18
CA SER A 529 23.24 9.22 -6.97
C SER A 529 23.43 7.96 -6.13
N ASN A 530 24.56 7.84 -5.43
CA ASN A 530 24.75 6.79 -4.45
C ASN A 530 24.29 7.31 -3.09
N ALA A 531 23.21 6.78 -2.50
CA ALA A 531 22.90 7.02 -1.10
C ALA A 531 23.33 5.86 -0.22
N PHE A 532 24.10 6.21 0.80
CA PHE A 532 24.43 5.33 1.90
C PHE A 532 23.70 5.82 3.13
N LEU A 533 22.98 4.91 3.76
CA LEU A 533 22.33 5.15 5.03
C LEU A 533 23.15 4.43 6.10
N ILE A 534 23.81 5.20 6.96
CA ILE A 534 24.50 4.68 8.14
C ILE A 534 23.56 4.89 9.32
N VAL A 535 23.07 3.78 9.86
CA VAL A 535 22.12 3.76 10.96
C VAL A 535 22.86 3.31 12.21
N LYS A 536 22.79 4.13 13.26
CA LYS A 536 23.14 3.72 14.62
C LYS A 536 21.84 3.60 15.42
N PRO A 537 21.19 2.43 15.46
CA PRO A 537 19.88 2.25 16.07
C PRO A 537 19.88 2.65 17.55
N TYR A 538 20.96 2.32 18.27
CA TYR A 538 21.15 2.64 19.68
C TYR A 538 21.15 4.15 19.95
N GLU A 539 21.92 4.93 19.19
CA GLU A 539 21.99 6.39 19.33
C GLU A 539 20.75 7.09 18.76
N LYS A 540 19.85 6.36 18.06
CA LYS A 540 18.72 6.89 17.30
C LYS A 540 19.14 7.97 16.30
N ILE A 541 20.34 7.87 15.75
CA ILE A 541 20.90 8.80 14.76
C ILE A 541 21.15 8.04 13.47
N ALA A 542 20.74 8.65 12.36
CA ALA A 542 21.11 8.20 11.03
C ALA A 542 21.94 9.26 10.34
N MET A 543 23.02 8.84 9.70
CA MET A 543 23.78 9.67 8.79
C MET A 543 23.46 9.19 7.37
N VAL A 544 22.81 10.05 6.58
CA VAL A 544 22.53 9.78 5.17
C VAL A 544 23.59 10.48 4.34
N TYR A 545 24.40 9.72 3.63
CA TYR A 545 25.40 10.24 2.71
C TYR A 545 24.87 10.09 1.29
N ILE A 546 24.69 11.21 0.58
CA ILE A 546 24.19 11.19 -0.81
C ILE A 546 25.29 11.76 -1.73
N ASP A 547 25.77 10.93 -2.64
CA ASP A 547 26.73 11.30 -3.69
C ASP A 547 25.95 11.84 -4.91
N THR A 548 25.83 13.15 -5.02
CA THR A 548 25.11 13.83 -6.12
C THR A 548 26.04 14.74 -6.92
N PRO A 549 26.12 14.60 -8.26
CA PRO A 549 26.90 15.50 -9.13
C PRO A 549 26.40 16.95 -9.09
N ASP A 550 25.08 17.12 -9.05
CA ASP A 550 24.39 18.41 -8.92
C ASP A 550 23.59 18.35 -7.61
N ALA A 551 23.63 19.37 -6.77
CA ALA A 551 22.98 19.41 -5.46
C ALA A 551 21.43 19.41 -5.49
N ILE A 552 20.82 18.76 -6.49
CA ILE A 552 19.40 18.79 -6.80
C ILE A 552 18.69 17.68 -6.03
N PRO A 553 17.76 18.00 -5.13
CA PRO A 553 16.98 17.01 -4.40
C PRO A 553 15.93 16.35 -5.33
N MET A 554 16.12 15.07 -5.67
CA MET A 554 15.06 14.30 -6.34
C MET A 554 14.02 13.82 -5.30
N LYS A 555 12.74 14.16 -5.47
CA LYS A 555 11.66 13.73 -4.55
C LYS A 555 11.57 12.20 -4.38
N ALA A 556 11.76 11.43 -5.45
CA ALA A 556 11.70 9.96 -5.42
C ALA A 556 12.81 9.34 -4.57
N SER A 557 13.98 9.98 -4.54
CA SER A 557 15.15 9.62 -3.77
C SER A 557 14.92 9.82 -2.26
N GLU A 558 14.27 10.92 -1.89
CA GLU A 558 13.91 11.21 -0.50
C GLU A 558 12.88 10.22 0.06
N ILE A 559 11.95 9.74 -0.77
CA ILE A 559 10.98 8.72 -0.35
C ILE A 559 11.70 7.41 0.01
N ARG A 560 12.70 6.98 -0.77
CA ARG A 560 13.47 5.76 -0.47
C ARG A 560 14.33 5.91 0.77
N VAL A 561 15.05 7.03 0.91
CA VAL A 561 15.81 7.38 2.13
C VAL A 561 14.89 7.41 3.34
N ARG A 562 13.72 8.02 3.21
CA ARG A 562 12.71 8.07 4.26
C ARG A 562 12.21 6.66 4.61
N ASN A 563 11.87 5.82 3.65
CA ASN A 563 11.41 4.46 3.90
C ASN A 563 12.50 3.62 4.58
N GLY A 564 13.78 3.78 4.17
CA GLY A 564 14.92 3.15 4.84
C GLY A 564 15.08 3.63 6.29
N LEU A 565 15.07 4.94 6.53
CA LEU A 565 15.06 5.50 7.89
C LEU A 565 13.90 4.97 8.74
N GLN A 566 12.73 4.87 8.11
CA GLN A 566 11.50 4.38 8.71
C GLN A 566 11.50 2.88 8.97
N SER A 567 12.31 2.06 8.32
CA SER A 567 12.41 0.62 8.62
C SER A 567 13.29 0.38 9.85
N PHE A 568 14.29 1.24 10.08
CA PHE A 568 15.24 1.14 11.18
C PHE A 568 14.86 1.88 12.46
N GLY A 569 14.01 2.89 12.36
CA GLY A 569 13.48 3.51 13.56
C GLY A 569 13.88 4.86 13.94
N ILE A 570 14.42 5.51 12.96
CA ILE A 570 15.06 6.77 13.17
C ILE A 570 14.03 7.81 12.76
N PRO A 571 13.55 8.63 13.71
CA PRO A 571 12.71 9.76 13.38
C PRO A 571 13.46 10.60 12.34
N LEU A 572 12.74 11.11 11.34
CA LEU A 572 13.34 11.94 10.27
C LEU A 572 14.13 13.14 10.83
N LYS A 573 13.75 13.67 12.00
CA LYS A 573 14.45 14.76 12.69
C LYS A 573 15.87 14.39 13.14
N ASN A 574 16.12 13.10 13.36
CA ASN A 574 17.42 12.57 13.80
C ASN A 574 18.25 12.03 12.63
N ALA A 575 17.79 12.24 11.39
CA ALA A 575 18.54 11.90 10.20
C ALA A 575 19.33 13.13 9.74
N HIS A 576 20.65 13.04 9.80
CA HIS A 576 21.54 14.06 9.27
C HIS A 576 21.90 13.69 7.83
N VAL A 577 21.45 14.51 6.88
CA VAL A 577 21.75 14.32 5.47
C VAL A 577 23.01 15.11 5.12
N GLN A 578 24.08 14.41 4.76
CA GLN A 578 25.29 14.97 4.19
C GLN A 578 25.31 14.68 2.69
N ARG A 579 25.31 15.76 1.90
CA ARG A 579 25.51 15.68 0.46
C ARG A 579 26.98 15.91 0.18
N PHE A 580 27.58 15.04 -0.61
CA PHE A 580 28.96 15.18 -1.04
C PHE A 580 29.06 14.94 -2.54
N GLN A 581 30.07 15.53 -3.16
CA GLN A 581 30.39 15.29 -4.56
C GLN A 581 31.69 14.49 -4.58
N SER A 582 31.64 13.26 -5.11
CA SER A 582 32.86 12.48 -5.32
C SER A 582 33.76 13.15 -6.37
N THR A 583 34.68 14.02 -5.93
CA THR A 583 35.65 14.75 -6.78
C THR A 583 36.90 13.93 -7.12
N GLY A 584 36.84 12.61 -6.93
CA GLY A 584 37.91 11.68 -7.27
C GLY A 584 39.02 11.51 -6.22
N LYS A 585 38.97 12.26 -5.11
CA LYS A 585 39.86 12.10 -3.96
C LYS A 585 39.30 11.10 -2.94
N ASN A 586 40.18 10.39 -2.25
CA ASN A 586 39.82 9.53 -1.13
C ASN A 586 39.30 10.37 0.02
N THR A 587 38.02 10.23 0.33
CA THR A 587 37.41 10.88 1.49
C THR A 587 36.91 9.83 2.46
N VAL A 588 37.29 9.97 3.72
CA VAL A 588 36.65 9.24 4.81
C VAL A 588 35.33 9.94 5.07
N LEU A 589 34.22 9.29 4.72
CA LEU A 589 32.90 9.87 4.91
C LEU A 589 32.43 9.73 6.35
N TYR A 590 32.82 8.64 7.00
CA TYR A 590 32.39 8.32 8.36
C TYR A 590 33.50 7.60 9.12
N LYS A 591 33.72 7.97 10.38
CA LYS A 591 34.70 7.34 11.29
C LYS A 591 34.00 7.09 12.63
N ASN A 592 33.88 5.82 13.01
CA ASN A 592 33.45 5.39 14.33
C ASN A 592 34.66 4.82 15.11
N ASP A 593 34.51 4.56 16.41
CA ASP A 593 35.60 4.19 17.33
C ASP A 593 36.37 2.93 16.92
N LEU A 594 35.83 2.12 16.00
CA LEU A 594 36.47 0.92 15.47
C LEU A 594 36.46 0.82 13.95
N THR A 595 35.71 1.64 13.18
CA THR A 595 35.58 1.47 11.72
C THR A 595 35.46 2.78 10.95
N SER A 596 36.16 2.92 9.83
CA SER A 596 36.00 4.05 8.89
C SER A 596 35.37 3.61 7.56
N VAL A 597 34.55 4.45 6.95
CA VAL A 597 33.99 4.21 5.60
C VAL A 597 34.69 5.15 4.62
N MET A 598 35.41 4.56 3.65
CA MET A 598 36.08 5.29 2.58
C MET A 598 35.44 4.94 1.23
N VAL A 599 35.09 5.98 0.47
CA VAL A 599 34.57 5.83 -0.90
C VAL A 599 35.67 6.20 -1.88
N TYR A 600 35.95 5.30 -2.83
CA TYR A 600 37.03 5.40 -3.81
C TYR A 600 36.48 5.52 -5.24
N ASN A 601 36.78 6.63 -5.91
CA ASN A 601 36.38 6.87 -7.29
C ASN A 601 37.53 7.48 -8.10
N ARG A 602 38.49 6.68 -8.55
CA ARG A 602 39.67 7.22 -9.26
C ARG A 602 39.28 7.83 -10.61
N GLN A 603 39.50 9.13 -10.78
CA GLN A 603 39.82 9.71 -12.08
C GLN A 603 41.35 9.80 -12.22
N ASN A 604 41.86 9.52 -13.42
CA ASN A 604 43.29 9.36 -13.72
C ASN A 604 44.16 10.46 -13.06
N GLY A 605 45.21 10.07 -12.34
CA GLY A 605 46.32 10.98 -11.99
C GLY A 605 46.86 10.94 -10.56
N GLU A 606 46.15 10.41 -9.57
CA GLU A 606 46.66 10.43 -8.18
C GLU A 606 47.51 9.19 -7.81
N LYS A 607 48.61 9.44 -7.09
CA LYS A 607 49.66 8.48 -6.69
C LYS A 607 49.12 7.33 -5.82
N LYS A 608 49.80 6.18 -5.91
CA LYS A 608 49.57 4.93 -5.13
C LYS A 608 49.25 5.26 -3.65
N LEU A 609 48.06 4.88 -3.19
CA LEU A 609 47.74 4.92 -1.77
C LEU A 609 48.68 3.99 -0.99
N GLN A 610 49.26 4.50 0.10
CA GLN A 610 49.84 3.65 1.13
C GLN A 610 48.69 3.12 2.01
N LEU A 611 48.16 1.95 1.66
CA LEU A 611 46.99 1.30 2.28
C LEU A 611 47.31 0.66 3.66
N ASN A 612 48.47 0.93 4.24
CA ASN A 612 49.00 0.23 5.42
C ASN A 612 48.26 0.57 6.74
N ASP A 613 47.53 1.69 6.80
CA ASP A 613 46.84 2.17 8.02
C ASP A 613 45.34 1.78 8.13
N MET A 614 44.82 0.95 7.23
CA MET A 614 43.37 0.75 7.04
C MET A 614 42.78 -0.54 7.62
N ARG A 615 43.32 -1.03 8.76
CA ARG A 615 42.95 -2.36 9.31
C ARG A 615 41.46 -2.54 9.65
N ASN A 616 40.68 -1.46 9.75
CA ASN A 616 39.23 -1.50 9.99
C ASN A 616 38.45 -0.52 9.08
N THR A 617 38.72 -0.50 7.77
CA THR A 617 38.05 0.43 6.84
C THR A 617 37.15 -0.32 5.86
N ILE A 618 35.86 0.06 5.78
CA ILE A 618 34.97 -0.37 4.70
C ILE A 618 35.35 0.45 3.46
N LEU A 619 35.79 -0.25 2.42
CA LEU A 619 36.23 0.34 1.16
C LEU A 619 35.18 0.11 0.09
N ILE A 620 34.61 1.20 -0.42
CA ILE A 620 33.62 1.15 -1.50
C ILE A 620 34.30 1.68 -2.77
N THR A 621 34.44 0.87 -3.81
CA THR A 621 35.12 1.28 -5.05
C THR A 621 34.24 1.11 -6.28
N SER A 622 34.21 2.13 -7.15
CA SER A 622 33.47 2.07 -8.43
C SER A 622 34.16 1.24 -9.53
N GLN A 623 35.30 0.58 -9.29
CA GLN A 623 36.06 -0.09 -10.37
C GLN A 623 36.43 -1.53 -9.99
N SER A 624 35.95 -2.51 -10.75
CA SER A 624 36.21 -3.95 -10.51
C SER A 624 37.71 -4.31 -10.48
N TYR A 625 38.56 -3.67 -11.30
CA TYR A 625 40.02 -3.95 -11.24
C TYR A 625 40.66 -3.44 -9.95
N MET A 626 40.13 -2.35 -9.35
CA MET A 626 40.61 -1.83 -8.07
C MET A 626 40.27 -2.81 -6.94
N MET A 627 39.13 -3.50 -7.04
CA MET A 627 38.74 -4.57 -6.11
C MET A 627 39.85 -5.62 -6.01
N ASN A 628 40.32 -6.13 -7.16
CA ASN A 628 41.36 -7.16 -7.20
C ASN A 628 42.69 -6.66 -6.62
N GLN A 629 43.06 -5.40 -6.88
CA GLN A 629 44.26 -4.79 -6.31
C GLN A 629 44.16 -4.63 -4.79
N ILE A 630 43.00 -4.23 -4.28
CA ILE A 630 42.78 -4.03 -2.84
C ILE A 630 42.71 -5.37 -2.10
N VAL A 631 42.01 -6.37 -2.66
CA VAL A 631 41.94 -7.73 -2.12
C VAL A 631 43.32 -8.39 -2.09
N ALA A 632 44.15 -8.19 -3.12
CA ALA A 632 45.53 -8.68 -3.15
C ALA A 632 46.42 -8.06 -2.07
N LEU A 633 46.12 -6.83 -1.64
CA LEU A 633 46.90 -6.10 -0.64
C LEU A 633 46.47 -6.38 0.81
N HIS A 634 45.20 -6.76 1.04
CA HIS A 634 44.65 -7.05 2.37
C HIS A 634 43.83 -8.35 2.37
N LEU A 635 44.54 -9.48 2.52
CA LEU A 635 43.96 -10.83 2.48
C LEU A 635 43.07 -11.21 3.68
N ASN A 636 43.16 -10.50 4.81
CA ASN A 636 42.55 -10.96 6.07
C ASN A 636 41.37 -10.12 6.57
N HIS A 637 41.13 -8.90 6.07
CA HIS A 637 40.11 -7.98 6.64
C HIS A 637 39.40 -6.99 5.66
N PRO A 638 38.95 -7.37 4.44
CA PRO A 638 38.16 -6.44 3.64
C PRO A 638 36.65 -6.69 3.76
N VAL A 639 35.91 -5.73 4.35
CA VAL A 639 34.54 -5.46 3.86
C VAL A 639 34.70 -4.52 2.66
N LEU A 640 34.96 -5.11 1.50
CA LEU A 640 35.01 -4.37 0.25
C LEU A 640 33.67 -4.45 -0.46
N VAL A 641 33.15 -3.30 -0.87
CA VAL A 641 31.96 -3.20 -1.70
C VAL A 641 32.38 -2.66 -3.06
N SER A 642 32.48 -3.52 -4.05
CA SER A 642 32.61 -3.09 -5.44
C SER A 642 31.27 -2.51 -5.90
N MET A 643 31.33 -1.34 -6.52
CA MET A 643 30.29 -0.77 -7.36
C MET A 643 30.83 -0.71 -8.81
N PRO A 644 30.01 -0.92 -9.85
CA PRO A 644 30.50 -0.78 -11.22
C PRO A 644 30.81 0.68 -11.59
N ARG A 645 31.69 0.88 -12.59
CA ARG A 645 32.06 2.22 -13.09
C ARG A 645 30.83 2.88 -13.66
N GLY A 646 30.43 4.03 -13.13
CA GLY A 646 29.25 4.74 -13.64
C GLY A 646 28.01 3.84 -13.65
N ALA A 647 27.88 2.90 -12.70
CA ALA A 647 26.81 1.90 -12.69
C ALA A 647 25.39 2.48 -12.71
N MET A 648 25.24 3.78 -12.45
CA MET A 648 24.00 4.53 -12.65
C MET A 648 24.14 5.83 -13.46
N ARG A 649 25.23 6.04 -14.22
CA ARG A 649 25.42 7.25 -15.03
C ARG A 649 24.89 7.12 -16.47
N ASP A 650 24.84 5.90 -17.01
CA ASP A 650 24.13 5.57 -18.25
C ASP A 650 22.85 4.76 -17.94
N ILE A 651 22.16 5.14 -16.85
CA ILE A 651 20.84 4.59 -16.54
C ILE A 651 19.82 5.58 -17.07
N ASP A 652 19.13 5.16 -18.12
CA ASP A 652 17.87 5.76 -18.49
C ASP A 652 17.00 5.84 -17.23
N PRO A 653 16.39 6.99 -16.93
CA PRO A 653 15.41 7.15 -15.89
C PRO A 653 14.55 6.01 -15.38
N ASP A 654 14.21 5.08 -16.27
CA ASP A 654 13.34 3.95 -16.00
C ASP A 654 13.99 2.60 -16.40
N ALA A 655 15.29 2.54 -16.75
CA ALA A 655 15.95 1.28 -17.10
C ALA A 655 16.08 0.34 -15.89
N GLU A 656 15.69 -0.92 -16.09
CA GLU A 656 15.34 -1.86 -15.02
C GLU A 656 16.33 -2.99 -14.77
N TYR A 657 17.40 -3.09 -15.57
CA TYR A 657 18.46 -4.06 -15.31
C TYR A 657 19.80 -3.36 -15.10
N VAL A 658 20.43 -3.68 -13.98
CA VAL A 658 21.86 -3.96 -13.95
C VAL A 658 21.97 -5.47 -13.81
N HIS A 659 22.61 -6.15 -14.76
CA HIS A 659 23.08 -7.50 -14.53
C HIS A 659 24.15 -7.44 -13.43
N LEU A 660 23.75 -7.69 -12.18
CA LEU A 660 24.67 -7.90 -11.07
C LEU A 660 25.23 -9.32 -11.16
N TRP A 661 26.17 -9.55 -12.09
CA TRP A 661 27.12 -10.63 -11.90
C TRP A 661 28.14 -10.18 -10.84
N GLY A 662 27.99 -10.74 -9.65
CA GLY A 662 28.99 -10.64 -8.59
C GLY A 662 28.63 -9.73 -7.42
N TYR A 663 27.56 -10.04 -6.68
CA TYR A 663 27.75 -10.02 -5.23
C TYR A 663 28.35 -11.38 -4.85
N GLN A 664 29.67 -11.46 -4.85
CA GLN A 664 30.30 -12.38 -3.92
C GLN A 664 30.38 -11.61 -2.60
N TYR A 665 29.44 -11.89 -1.70
CA TYR A 665 29.88 -12.05 -0.31
C TYR A 665 30.99 -13.10 -0.40
N ILE A 666 32.24 -12.71 -0.20
CA ILE A 666 33.30 -13.68 -0.03
C ILE A 666 33.09 -14.16 1.40
N PRO A 667 32.47 -15.34 1.65
CA PRO A 667 32.51 -15.89 2.99
C PRO A 667 33.98 -16.05 3.36
N ASP A 668 34.31 -15.81 4.63
CA ASP A 668 35.63 -16.04 5.20
C ASP A 668 36.30 -17.22 4.51
N TYR A 669 37.27 -16.92 3.64
CA TYR A 669 38.16 -17.93 3.12
C TYR A 669 39.18 -18.15 4.24
N ARG A 670 38.85 -19.09 5.14
CA ARG A 670 39.85 -19.93 5.81
C ARG A 670 39.21 -21.11 6.54
N LEU A 671 39.70 -22.29 6.14
CA LEU A 671 40.03 -23.42 7.02
C LEU A 671 40.48 -22.99 8.41
#